data_AF-A0A849ZV43-F1
#
_entry.id   AF-A0A849ZV43-F1
#
_cell.length_a   1.000
_cell.length_b   1.000
_cell.length_c   1.000
_cell.angle_alpha   90.00
_cell.angle_beta   90.00
_cell.angle_gamma   90.00
#
_symmetry.space_group_name_H-M   'P 1'
#
loop_
_entity.id
_entity.type
_entity.pdbx_description
1 polymer ?
#
loop_
_entity_poly.entity_id
_entity_poly.type
_entity_poly.pdbx_seq_one_letter_code
_entity_poly.pdbx_strand_id
1 'polypeptide(L)'
;MVETQDNEFQSHHVEPVASATLWESSAMSPVRPRSCLLTLFSAALIASGGGAAAQVFVDLNAPGPVHDGSSWASAFLTVQEGIDAADPLDQEVWVADGTYTDAVTLASGVHVYGGFTGSSGLEETQLSERDVAANPVILDADQLLDHIVTLDGVVDSRLDGFTLTDALADGASQETNGGGLFIVDSGETNVIANCLLFANQATDDGGAIYMSNSSPEVVACRIVSNTADVGGGVALDAGSSPAFRDCVFAGNFGNAPGGAVAAANGSNATFVNCLFAGNMTVGQGGAVLAVLGSDLTFTNCTFRGNRSIEGGAIWADTESDCLLVNSIFEDNVSGAISENSGDSDFTVTNCLFFDNPDGDFFDENAVFRNGALVINFVAGNSGNVDGDPRHAMDGPNRVAGTWTSLPLYGGPVLNRSLLTDASAEFTPNEFAGSYIIPNAPNRFAALIESNTSTEIVTVGNVTNVPWFATTGSPYVIVDLHPEAGTAAADTGTAAGAPATDLDGVARPQGIGFDIGVYESVSRVEGAPAAVDFGPQGLTSGPSAPLTVTITNTGAGAALFTGAGFAITGADASSFAITNAPATTPLTGGASREVAIVFDPSTLGAKSATLEVTTDDLVNPTLIIALSGLGGEQDIDAAPASLSFGGQDIDGGSSVPLAVAISNIGTAPLAIASVTVTGADASDFAISADTGETTVAPGASREVQVVFDPSALGPSTAALTVTSDDPDEPTLVIPLDGAGTDQNITVAPASLSFGDQAISAGASAAQAVTISNTGTADLTIASVTVTGTGASEFAVSADTGEATLAPGASREVQVVFDPENSGARAASLDIASDDADEPLVSVALDGSGFRSLEELVDRLLGLITSAAPFSELDLNTDGVFDAADVVTEVNSGP
;
A
#
# COMPACT_ATOMS: atom_id res chain seq x y z
N MET A 1 -74.51 6.97 26.00
CA MET A 1 -75.71 7.83 26.15
C MET A 1 -75.24 9.16 26.70
N VAL A 2 -75.60 10.29 26.05
CA VAL A 2 -75.46 11.67 26.55
C VAL A 2 -73.98 12.13 26.70
N GLU A 3 -73.48 13.20 26.07
CA GLU A 3 -74.11 14.24 25.24
C GLU A 3 -73.18 14.69 24.08
N THR A 4 -73.76 15.36 23.08
CA THR A 4 -73.11 15.98 21.89
C THR A 4 -72.47 17.35 22.27
N GLN A 5 -71.70 18.10 21.47
CA GLN A 5 -71.58 18.20 20.00
C GLN A 5 -70.36 19.06 19.55
N ASP A 6 -69.80 18.76 18.36
CA ASP A 6 -69.10 19.57 17.31
C ASP A 6 -68.32 20.89 17.57
N ASN A 7 -67.31 21.09 16.69
CA ASN A 7 -66.74 22.34 16.15
C ASN A 7 -65.83 23.25 17.02
N GLU A 8 -64.85 23.99 16.47
CA GLU A 8 -64.05 23.90 15.22
C GLU A 8 -62.85 24.88 15.33
N PHE A 9 -61.74 24.58 14.64
CA PHE A 9 -60.68 25.46 14.08
C PHE A 9 -60.22 26.82 14.69
N GLN A 10 -58.90 27.02 14.52
CA GLN A 10 -58.06 28.24 14.47
C GLN A 10 -57.19 28.49 15.72
N SER A 11 -55.85 28.35 15.72
CA SER A 11 -54.74 28.73 14.81
C SER A 11 -54.06 30.06 15.19
N HIS A 12 -52.72 30.05 15.13
CA HIS A 12 -51.75 31.15 15.24
C HIS A 12 -51.34 31.66 16.64
N HIS A 13 -50.04 31.45 16.90
CA HIS A 13 -49.05 32.37 17.48
C HIS A 13 -49.51 33.67 18.15
N VAL A 14 -48.92 33.96 19.31
CA VAL A 14 -47.96 35.08 19.52
C VAL A 14 -47.26 34.90 20.88
N GLU A 15 -45.95 35.16 20.94
CA GLU A 15 -45.16 35.18 22.19
C GLU A 15 -45.25 36.56 22.92
N PRO A 16 -44.36 36.95 23.86
CA PRO A 16 -44.65 36.81 25.27
C PRO A 16 -44.62 38.17 26.01
N VAL A 17 -44.94 38.17 27.31
CA VAL A 17 -44.58 39.28 28.20
C VAL A 17 -44.03 38.72 29.51
N ALA A 18 -42.78 39.04 29.82
CA ALA A 18 -42.11 38.66 31.06
C ALA A 18 -42.42 39.65 32.20
N SER A 19 -42.48 39.14 33.43
CA SER A 19 -42.25 39.96 34.63
C SER A 19 -41.71 39.09 35.77
N ALA A 20 -40.50 39.39 36.24
CA ALA A 20 -39.86 38.69 37.35
C ALA A 20 -40.16 39.37 38.70
N THR A 21 -40.01 38.61 39.79
CA THR A 21 -39.66 39.16 41.10
C THR A 21 -38.85 38.15 41.91
N LEU A 22 -37.81 38.64 42.61
CA LEU A 22 -36.83 37.86 43.38
C LEU A 22 -37.37 37.43 44.76
N TRP A 23 -36.62 36.56 45.45
CA TRP A 23 -36.05 36.91 46.76
C TRP A 23 -34.72 36.17 47.02
N GLU A 24 -33.85 36.80 47.81
CA GLU A 24 -32.45 36.40 48.06
C GLU A 24 -32.37 35.41 49.25
N SER A 25 -31.30 34.61 49.44
CA SER A 25 -30.05 35.13 50.01
C SER A 25 -28.97 34.06 50.30
N SER A 26 -27.73 34.43 49.98
CA SER A 26 -26.47 34.15 50.73
C SER A 26 -25.97 32.71 50.95
N ALA A 27 -24.69 32.38 50.73
CA ALA A 27 -23.60 33.12 50.07
C ALA A 27 -22.36 32.21 49.82
N MET A 28 -21.75 32.35 48.61
CA MET A 28 -20.29 32.36 48.33
C MET A 28 -19.40 31.14 48.71
N SER A 29 -18.36 30.72 47.96
CA SER A 29 -17.81 30.92 46.58
C SER A 29 -16.38 30.29 46.57
N PRO A 30 -15.59 30.23 45.47
CA PRO A 30 -15.90 30.52 44.06
C PRO A 30 -15.37 29.47 43.04
N VAL A 31 -16.08 29.31 41.92
CA VAL A 31 -15.47 28.95 40.61
C VAL A 31 -15.84 30.03 39.61
N ARG A 32 -14.87 30.53 38.83
CA ARG A 32 -15.04 31.50 37.73
C ARG A 32 -13.82 31.48 36.80
N PRO A 33 -13.96 31.86 35.51
CA PRO A 33 -15.15 31.73 34.67
C PRO A 33 -14.87 31.27 33.22
N ARG A 34 -15.78 30.47 32.62
CA ARG A 34 -15.89 30.37 31.15
C ARG A 34 -16.29 31.73 30.58
N SER A 35 -15.69 32.12 29.45
CA SER A 35 -16.01 33.36 28.72
C SER A 35 -16.61 33.03 27.35
N CYS A 36 -17.93 32.99 27.24
CA CYS A 36 -18.60 32.95 25.94
C CYS A 36 -18.57 34.35 25.30
N LEU A 37 -18.04 34.46 24.08
CA LEU A 37 -18.26 35.62 23.22
C LEU A 37 -18.93 35.18 21.91
N LEU A 38 -20.12 35.71 21.68
CA LEU A 38 -21.00 35.39 20.57
C LEU A 38 -20.70 36.30 19.36
N THR A 39 -20.38 35.75 18.19
CA THR A 39 -20.44 36.53 16.93
C THR A 39 -20.82 35.72 15.69
N LEU A 40 -22.05 35.96 15.23
CA LEU A 40 -22.48 36.08 13.83
C LEU A 40 -22.33 34.88 12.88
N PHE A 41 -23.48 34.21 12.66
CA PHE A 41 -23.77 33.46 11.44
C PHE A 41 -23.49 34.27 10.16
N SER A 42 -22.87 33.62 9.18
CA SER A 42 -22.95 33.98 7.75
C SER A 42 -23.04 32.68 6.96
N ALA A 43 -24.14 32.50 6.23
CA ALA A 43 -24.39 31.25 5.50
C ALA A 43 -23.47 31.13 4.28
N ALA A 44 -22.71 30.05 4.21
CA ALA A 44 -22.05 29.57 3.00
C ALA A 44 -22.54 28.14 2.72
N LEU A 45 -22.77 27.84 1.44
CA LEU A 45 -23.43 26.62 0.99
C LEU A 45 -22.39 25.52 0.72
N ILE A 46 -22.54 24.40 1.44
CA ILE A 46 -22.07 23.03 1.16
C ILE A 46 -20.87 22.89 0.20
N ALA A 47 -19.73 22.55 0.79
CA ALA A 47 -18.70 21.72 0.16
C ALA A 47 -18.13 20.78 1.25
N SER A 48 -18.90 19.76 1.64
CA SER A 48 -18.44 18.70 2.54
C SER A 48 -17.53 17.75 1.77
N GLY A 49 -16.28 18.17 1.54
CA GLY A 49 -15.21 17.23 1.28
C GLY A 49 -14.98 16.40 2.54
N GLY A 50 -15.03 15.08 2.43
CA GLY A 50 -14.61 14.20 3.51
C GLY A 50 -13.10 14.31 3.67
N GLY A 51 -12.65 15.22 4.52
CA GLY A 51 -11.32 15.13 5.12
C GLY A 51 -11.32 13.99 6.13
N ALA A 52 -10.18 13.32 6.29
CA ALA A 52 -9.98 12.50 7.48
C ALA A 52 -10.09 13.38 8.73
N ALA A 53 -10.68 12.86 9.80
CA ALA A 53 -10.63 13.49 11.12
C ALA A 53 -9.15 13.73 11.51
N ALA A 54 -8.86 14.83 12.20
CA ALA A 54 -7.48 15.16 12.57
C ALA A 54 -7.09 14.43 13.87
N GLN A 55 -5.92 13.79 13.88
CA GLN A 55 -5.49 12.93 14.99
C GLN A 55 -5.01 13.74 16.19
N VAL A 56 -5.22 13.18 17.39
CA VAL A 56 -4.52 13.51 18.62
C VAL A 56 -3.75 12.27 19.07
N PHE A 57 -2.43 12.41 19.22
CA PHE A 57 -1.54 11.28 19.51
C PHE A 57 -1.22 11.16 21.01
N VAL A 58 -1.22 9.93 21.53
CA VAL A 58 -0.86 9.57 22.91
C VAL A 58 0.21 8.47 22.90
N ASP A 59 1.35 8.72 23.53
CA ASP A 59 2.45 7.77 23.68
C ASP A 59 3.23 8.08 24.98
N LEU A 60 3.19 7.17 25.95
CA LEU A 60 3.91 7.32 27.23
C LEU A 60 5.44 7.43 27.08
N ASN A 61 5.98 7.01 25.93
CA ASN A 61 7.40 7.05 25.60
C ASN A 61 7.80 8.24 24.69
N ALA A 62 6.87 9.16 24.40
CA ALA A 62 7.08 10.26 23.46
C ALA A 62 8.41 11.02 23.70
N PRO A 63 9.33 11.08 22.71
CA PRO A 63 10.71 11.55 22.94
C PRO A 63 10.88 13.07 22.94
N GLY A 64 9.85 13.82 22.55
CA GLY A 64 9.87 15.28 22.45
C GLY A 64 9.85 15.98 23.82
N PRO A 65 10.38 17.21 23.93
CA PRO A 65 10.29 18.02 25.15
C PRO A 65 8.97 18.80 25.28
N VAL A 66 8.04 18.59 24.34
CA VAL A 66 6.72 19.21 24.27
C VAL A 66 5.73 18.11 23.96
N HIS A 67 4.69 18.00 24.78
CA HIS A 67 3.61 17.03 24.67
C HIS A 67 2.33 17.81 24.36
N ASP A 68 2.02 17.94 23.08
CA ASP A 68 0.90 18.71 22.53
C ASP A 68 -0.06 17.88 21.66
N GLY A 69 0.20 16.57 21.53
CA GLY A 69 -0.64 15.63 20.80
C GLY A 69 -0.62 15.78 19.28
N SER A 70 0.20 16.67 18.72
CA SER A 70 0.18 16.99 17.28
C SER A 70 0.96 16.03 16.38
N SER A 71 1.77 15.14 16.97
CA SER A 71 2.51 14.07 16.30
C SER A 71 2.91 12.99 17.30
N TRP A 72 3.30 11.79 16.87
CA TRP A 72 3.90 10.78 17.77
C TRP A 72 5.13 11.28 18.52
N ALA A 73 5.94 12.15 17.90
CA ALA A 73 7.13 12.72 18.55
C ALA A 73 6.79 13.74 19.65
N SER A 74 5.59 14.34 19.62
CA SER A 74 5.07 15.31 20.59
C SER A 74 3.76 14.85 21.24
N ALA A 75 3.53 13.54 21.29
CA ALA A 75 2.31 12.95 21.81
C ALA A 75 2.10 13.27 23.30
N PHE A 76 0.85 13.27 23.74
CA PHE A 76 0.51 13.31 25.16
C PHE A 76 0.99 12.05 25.86
N LEU A 77 1.32 12.16 27.15
CA LEU A 77 1.91 11.05 27.91
C LEU A 77 0.85 10.17 28.59
N THR A 78 -0.38 10.68 28.70
CA THR A 78 -1.52 9.98 29.31
C THR A 78 -2.72 9.98 28.35
N VAL A 79 -3.56 8.95 28.44
CA VAL A 79 -4.76 8.82 27.60
C VAL A 79 -5.78 9.92 27.91
N GLN A 80 -5.89 10.33 29.18
CA GLN A 80 -6.79 11.42 29.57
C GLN A 80 -6.36 12.77 28.98
N GLU A 81 -5.06 13.09 28.92
CA GLU A 81 -4.58 14.32 28.27
C GLU A 81 -4.95 14.37 26.78
N GLY A 82 -4.91 13.22 26.08
CA GLY A 82 -5.35 13.12 24.69
C GLY A 82 -6.86 13.37 24.52
N ILE A 83 -7.68 12.78 25.39
CA ILE A 83 -9.15 12.97 25.40
C ILE A 83 -9.53 14.42 25.75
N ASP A 84 -8.89 15.02 26.75
CA ASP A 84 -9.11 16.40 27.18
C ASP A 84 -8.75 17.43 26.09
N ALA A 85 -7.86 17.06 25.16
CA ALA A 85 -7.36 17.92 24.09
C ALA A 85 -8.11 17.79 22.75
N ALA A 86 -8.79 16.68 22.50
CA ALA A 86 -9.46 16.40 21.22
C ALA A 86 -10.71 17.28 20.99
N ASP A 87 -10.89 17.76 19.76
CA ASP A 87 -12.16 18.36 19.33
C ASP A 87 -13.18 17.25 19.00
N PRO A 88 -14.28 17.11 19.76
CA PRO A 88 -15.26 16.03 19.63
C PRO A 88 -16.12 16.09 18.35
N LEU A 89 -15.89 17.03 17.44
CA LEU A 89 -16.58 17.09 16.15
C LEU A 89 -15.72 16.62 14.98
N ASP A 90 -14.40 16.74 15.09
CA ASP A 90 -13.47 16.65 13.96
C ASP A 90 -12.19 15.83 14.26
N GLN A 91 -12.04 15.25 15.47
CA GLN A 91 -10.80 14.58 15.89
C GLN A 91 -10.98 13.20 16.56
N GLU A 92 -9.95 12.37 16.41
CA GLU A 92 -9.81 11.04 17.04
C GLU A 92 -8.55 10.99 17.91
N VAL A 93 -8.58 10.20 18.99
CA VAL A 93 -7.43 9.96 19.88
C VAL A 93 -6.81 8.61 19.55
N TRP A 94 -5.54 8.61 19.14
CA TRP A 94 -4.78 7.42 18.77
C TRP A 94 -3.69 7.15 19.82
N VAL A 95 -3.68 5.93 20.36
CA VAL A 95 -2.85 5.55 21.53
C VAL A 95 -1.85 4.47 21.15
N ALA A 96 -0.57 4.74 21.44
CA ALA A 96 0.54 3.83 21.21
C ALA A 96 0.61 2.71 22.26
N ASP A 97 1.30 1.62 21.90
CA ASP A 97 1.53 0.45 22.76
C ASP A 97 2.18 0.82 24.10
N GLY A 98 1.74 0.14 25.15
CA GLY A 98 2.25 0.41 26.49
C GLY A 98 1.25 0.14 27.61
N THR A 99 1.74 0.36 28.82
CA THR A 99 0.97 0.23 30.07
C THR A 99 0.83 1.60 30.71
N TYR A 100 -0.40 2.11 30.73
CA TYR A 100 -0.79 3.39 31.30
C TYR A 100 -1.52 3.13 32.62
N THR A 101 -1.38 4.02 33.59
CA THR A 101 -2.02 3.92 34.91
C THR A 101 -3.07 5.01 35.11
N ASP A 102 -3.72 5.40 34.00
CA ASP A 102 -4.61 6.55 33.94
C ASP A 102 -6.03 6.14 34.32
N ALA A 103 -6.70 6.94 35.16
CA ALA A 103 -8.16 6.88 35.28
C ALA A 103 -8.75 7.69 34.11
N VAL A 104 -9.46 7.02 33.22
CA VAL A 104 -9.98 7.61 31.98
C VAL A 104 -11.47 7.95 32.12
N THR A 105 -11.86 9.13 31.66
CA THR A 105 -13.26 9.53 31.46
C THR A 105 -13.47 9.88 30.00
N LEU A 106 -14.34 9.15 29.29
CA LEU A 106 -14.63 9.44 27.89
C LEU A 106 -15.46 10.73 27.77
N ALA A 107 -15.25 11.45 26.67
CA ALA A 107 -16.02 12.63 26.31
C ALA A 107 -16.94 12.32 25.11
N SER A 108 -18.11 12.96 25.07
CA SER A 108 -19.06 12.79 23.96
C SER A 108 -18.46 13.27 22.64
N GLY A 109 -18.60 12.48 21.58
CA GLY A 109 -18.00 12.74 20.27
C GLY A 109 -16.51 12.33 20.14
N VAL A 110 -15.87 11.85 21.21
CA VAL A 110 -14.46 11.44 21.16
C VAL A 110 -14.33 9.94 20.93
N HIS A 111 -13.64 9.58 19.85
CA HIS A 111 -13.28 8.20 19.53
C HIS A 111 -11.82 7.92 19.89
N VAL A 112 -11.59 6.87 20.67
CA VAL A 112 -10.28 6.51 21.24
C VAL A 112 -9.88 5.12 20.74
N TYR A 113 -8.72 5.02 20.10
CA TYR A 113 -8.24 3.81 19.44
C TYR A 113 -6.83 3.41 19.92
N GLY A 114 -6.67 2.16 20.34
CA GLY A 114 -5.37 1.53 20.59
C GLY A 114 -4.87 0.71 19.41
N GLY A 115 -3.63 0.23 19.50
CA GLY A 115 -3.01 -0.67 18.50
C GLY A 115 -1.90 -0.04 17.66
N PHE A 116 -1.38 1.13 18.02
CA PHE A 116 -0.32 1.83 17.28
C PHE A 116 1.06 1.59 17.89
N THR A 117 2.12 1.69 17.08
CA THR A 117 3.53 1.57 17.50
C THR A 117 4.11 2.87 18.06
N GLY A 118 3.43 4.00 17.81
CA GLY A 118 3.81 5.31 18.32
C GLY A 118 5.19 5.77 17.88
N SER A 119 5.89 6.47 18.77
CA SER A 119 7.24 6.98 18.50
C SER A 119 8.33 5.90 18.34
N SER A 120 7.98 4.62 18.54
CA SER A 120 8.88 3.49 18.35
C SER A 120 8.90 2.95 16.91
N GLY A 121 7.89 3.26 16.09
CA GLY A 121 7.71 2.73 14.74
C GLY A 121 7.82 3.74 13.61
N LEU A 122 7.02 3.53 12.56
CA LEU A 122 6.84 4.48 11.44
C LEU A 122 5.66 5.40 11.78
N GLU A 123 5.62 6.62 11.23
CA GLU A 123 4.45 7.49 11.43
C GLU A 123 3.18 6.86 10.82
N GLU A 124 2.31 6.30 11.66
CA GLU A 124 0.97 5.92 11.24
C GLU A 124 0.12 7.15 10.91
N THR A 125 -0.57 7.09 9.78
CA THR A 125 -1.43 8.14 9.22
C THR A 125 -2.84 7.65 8.90
N GLN A 126 -3.11 6.34 9.03
CA GLN A 126 -4.42 5.73 8.79
C GLN A 126 -4.81 4.74 9.91
N LEU A 127 -6.07 4.77 10.33
CA LEU A 127 -6.60 3.87 11.37
C LEU A 127 -6.43 2.37 11.02
N SER A 128 -6.35 2.03 9.73
CA SER A 128 -6.10 0.68 9.23
C SER A 128 -4.65 0.18 9.39
N GLU A 129 -3.72 1.04 9.81
CA GLU A 129 -2.32 0.66 10.08
C GLU A 129 -2.13 0.10 11.49
N ARG A 130 -3.16 0.18 12.35
CA ARG A 130 -3.14 -0.36 13.71
C ARG A 130 -3.10 -1.90 13.73
N ASP A 131 -2.37 -2.47 14.68
CA ASP A 131 -2.42 -3.90 15.03
C ASP A 131 -2.59 -4.05 16.54
N VAL A 132 -3.84 -4.27 16.96
CA VAL A 132 -4.24 -4.40 18.38
C VAL A 132 -3.57 -5.61 19.06
N ALA A 133 -3.18 -6.64 18.31
CA ALA A 133 -2.58 -7.85 18.86
C ALA A 133 -1.05 -7.73 19.01
N ALA A 134 -0.39 -7.03 18.07
CA ALA A 134 1.05 -6.76 18.12
C ALA A 134 1.41 -5.59 19.06
N ASN A 135 0.55 -4.56 19.12
CA ASN A 135 0.80 -3.29 19.78
C ASN A 135 -0.21 -3.05 20.93
N PRO A 136 -0.19 -3.84 22.01
CA PRO A 136 -1.23 -3.80 23.04
C PRO A 136 -1.20 -2.50 23.84
N VAL A 137 -2.37 -1.86 23.95
CA VAL A 137 -2.59 -0.72 24.86
C VAL A 137 -3.29 -1.23 26.12
N ILE A 138 -2.67 -1.01 27.27
CA ILE A 138 -3.10 -1.56 28.55
C ILE A 138 -3.33 -0.41 29.52
N LEU A 139 -4.56 -0.28 30.01
CA LEU A 139 -4.90 0.55 31.17
C LEU A 139 -4.90 -0.37 32.39
N ASP A 140 -3.88 -0.22 33.23
CA ASP A 140 -3.64 -1.03 34.44
C ASP A 140 -3.86 -0.16 35.68
N ALA A 141 -4.84 -0.54 36.49
CA ALA A 141 -5.19 0.19 37.69
C ALA A 141 -4.29 -0.12 38.91
N ASP A 142 -3.44 -1.17 38.88
CA ASP A 142 -2.61 -1.65 40.01
C ASP A 142 -3.41 -1.83 41.33
N GLN A 143 -4.72 -2.11 41.23
CA GLN A 143 -5.69 -2.14 42.33
C GLN A 143 -5.81 -0.82 43.12
N LEU A 144 -5.52 0.32 42.47
CA LEU A 144 -5.58 1.67 43.05
C LEU A 144 -6.75 2.52 42.54
N LEU A 145 -7.47 2.07 41.50
CA LEU A 145 -8.63 2.76 40.92
C LEU A 145 -9.91 1.95 41.13
N ASP A 146 -11.00 2.63 41.50
CA ASP A 146 -12.34 2.03 41.52
C ASP A 146 -12.79 1.69 40.09
N HIS A 147 -12.61 2.62 39.14
CA HIS A 147 -12.91 2.43 37.71
C HIS A 147 -11.72 2.77 36.83
N ILE A 148 -11.47 1.98 35.78
CA ILE A 148 -10.46 2.31 34.76
C ILE A 148 -11.00 3.32 33.75
N VAL A 149 -12.22 3.08 33.25
CA VAL A 149 -12.88 3.93 32.27
C VAL A 149 -14.29 4.31 32.74
N THR A 150 -14.60 5.61 32.74
CA THR A 150 -15.90 6.16 33.12
C THR A 150 -16.62 6.79 31.92
N LEU A 151 -17.91 6.48 31.77
CA LEU A 151 -18.86 7.16 30.88
C LEU A 151 -20.01 7.69 31.75
N ASP A 152 -20.09 9.01 31.95
CA ASP A 152 -21.18 9.68 32.67
C ASP A 152 -21.84 10.71 31.75
N GLY A 153 -23.10 10.46 31.36
CA GLY A 153 -23.85 11.33 30.43
C GLY A 153 -23.26 11.40 29.02
N VAL A 154 -22.47 10.41 28.59
CA VAL A 154 -21.70 10.41 27.35
C VAL A 154 -22.56 9.95 26.17
N VAL A 155 -22.36 10.53 24.99
CA VAL A 155 -22.96 10.08 23.72
C VAL A 155 -21.94 10.10 22.60
N ASP A 156 -22.07 9.21 21.62
CA ASP A 156 -21.25 9.20 20.40
C ASP A 156 -19.74 9.10 20.71
N SER A 157 -19.37 8.25 21.68
CA SER A 157 -17.97 7.95 22.02
C SER A 157 -17.60 6.51 21.63
N ARG A 158 -16.31 6.27 21.41
CA ARG A 158 -15.79 4.94 21.08
C ARG A 158 -14.54 4.62 21.90
N LEU A 159 -14.49 3.42 22.47
CA LEU A 159 -13.28 2.83 23.02
C LEU A 159 -12.97 1.54 22.26
N ASP A 160 -11.80 1.47 21.61
CA ASP A 160 -11.50 0.38 20.68
C ASP A 160 -10.05 -0.12 20.79
N GLY A 161 -9.89 -1.41 21.12
CA GLY A 161 -8.59 -2.08 21.15
C GLY A 161 -7.77 -1.91 22.45
N PHE A 162 -8.44 -1.78 23.60
CA PHE A 162 -7.81 -1.61 24.91
C PHE A 162 -7.89 -2.85 25.80
N THR A 163 -6.84 -3.10 26.59
CA THR A 163 -6.91 -4.00 27.75
C THR A 163 -7.17 -3.16 29.00
N LEU A 164 -8.22 -3.48 29.77
CA LEU A 164 -8.59 -2.85 31.03
C LEU A 164 -8.40 -3.88 32.16
N THR A 165 -7.42 -3.68 33.04
CA THR A 165 -7.01 -4.70 34.02
C THR A 165 -6.80 -4.18 35.45
N ASP A 166 -7.04 -5.08 36.41
CA ASP A 166 -6.67 -4.96 37.82
C ASP A 166 -7.30 -3.78 38.60
N ALA A 167 -8.50 -3.33 38.22
CA ALA A 167 -9.29 -2.40 39.03
C ALA A 167 -9.88 -3.04 40.31
N LEU A 168 -10.18 -2.19 41.29
CA LEU A 168 -10.76 -2.57 42.58
C LEU A 168 -11.76 -1.52 43.08
N ALA A 169 -13.03 -1.63 42.67
CA ALA A 169 -14.13 -0.84 43.20
C ALA A 169 -14.54 -1.37 44.60
N ASP A 170 -13.82 -0.95 45.64
CA ASP A 170 -14.11 -1.29 47.05
C ASP A 170 -14.76 -0.15 47.85
N GLY A 171 -15.14 0.94 47.17
CA GLY A 171 -15.70 2.14 47.79
C GLY A 171 -14.69 2.95 48.62
N ALA A 172 -13.38 2.65 48.56
CA ALA A 172 -12.37 3.46 49.20
C ALA A 172 -12.16 4.82 48.51
N SER A 173 -12.43 4.95 47.20
CA SER A 173 -12.25 6.22 46.48
C SER A 173 -13.54 6.91 46.01
N GLN A 174 -14.61 6.19 45.67
CA GLN A 174 -16.01 6.66 45.77
C GLN A 174 -17.11 5.60 45.58
N GLU A 175 -16.91 4.56 44.77
CA GLU A 175 -17.97 3.67 44.26
C GLU A 175 -17.61 2.18 44.42
N THR A 176 -18.62 1.31 44.40
CA THR A 176 -18.48 -0.14 44.65
C THR A 176 -18.76 -1.03 43.43
N ASN A 177 -19.07 -0.40 42.28
CA ASN A 177 -19.53 -1.04 41.04
C ASN A 177 -18.55 -0.83 39.88
N GLY A 178 -18.55 -1.70 38.87
CA GLY A 178 -17.95 -1.39 37.56
C GLY A 178 -16.44 -1.19 37.58
N GLY A 179 -15.66 -2.24 37.87
CA GLY A 179 -14.20 -2.14 37.99
C GLY A 179 -13.50 -1.69 36.70
N GLY A 180 -13.76 -2.37 35.57
CA GLY A 180 -13.15 -1.98 34.29
C GLY A 180 -13.82 -0.74 33.68
N LEU A 181 -15.15 -0.76 33.59
CA LEU A 181 -15.99 0.25 32.97
C LEU A 181 -17.19 0.59 33.86
N PHE A 182 -17.37 1.88 34.14
CA PHE A 182 -18.53 2.42 34.85
C PHE A 182 -19.32 3.33 33.90
N ILE A 183 -20.54 2.93 33.55
CA ILE A 183 -21.34 3.56 32.49
C ILE A 183 -22.70 3.98 33.06
N VAL A 184 -22.94 5.28 33.17
CA VAL A 184 -24.17 5.85 33.73
C VAL A 184 -24.76 6.95 32.84
N ASP A 185 -26.09 6.98 32.76
CA ASP A 185 -26.89 7.97 32.03
C ASP A 185 -26.41 8.23 30.56
N SER A 186 -25.78 7.23 29.94
CA SER A 186 -25.05 7.38 28.68
C SER A 186 -25.81 6.80 27.48
N GLY A 187 -25.76 7.50 26.35
CA GLY A 187 -26.60 7.21 25.19
C GLY A 187 -26.25 5.94 24.41
N GLU A 188 -27.20 5.54 23.56
CA GLU A 188 -27.14 4.28 22.78
C GLU A 188 -26.08 4.27 21.67
N THR A 189 -25.54 5.43 21.29
CA THR A 189 -24.55 5.56 20.21
C THR A 189 -23.11 5.29 20.64
N ASN A 190 -22.86 5.03 21.93
CA ASN A 190 -21.52 4.69 22.41
C ASN A 190 -21.14 3.26 22.01
N VAL A 191 -19.88 3.04 21.62
CA VAL A 191 -19.39 1.72 21.19
C VAL A 191 -18.11 1.31 21.93
N ILE A 192 -18.11 0.11 22.49
CA ILE A 192 -16.95 -0.52 23.13
C ILE A 192 -16.56 -1.73 22.29
N ALA A 193 -15.36 -1.71 21.68
CA ALA A 193 -14.98 -2.65 20.63
C ALA A 193 -13.60 -3.29 20.86
N ASN A 194 -13.46 -4.58 20.55
CA ASN A 194 -12.16 -5.28 20.58
C ASN A 194 -11.38 -5.17 21.91
N CYS A 195 -12.07 -4.88 23.02
CA CYS A 195 -11.44 -4.66 24.32
C CYS A 195 -11.33 -5.96 25.14
N LEU A 196 -10.27 -6.09 25.93
CA LEU A 196 -10.08 -7.14 26.93
C LEU A 196 -10.28 -6.54 28.33
N LEU A 197 -11.37 -6.90 29.00
CA LEU A 197 -11.64 -6.52 30.38
C LEU A 197 -11.30 -7.70 31.28
N PHE A 198 -10.24 -7.57 32.07
CA PHE A 198 -9.62 -8.69 32.77
C PHE A 198 -9.36 -8.44 34.27
N ALA A 199 -9.69 -9.40 35.14
CA ALA A 199 -9.43 -9.38 36.59
C ALA A 199 -9.80 -8.07 37.32
N ASN A 200 -10.78 -7.35 36.80
CA ASN A 200 -11.37 -6.21 37.48
C ASN A 200 -12.29 -6.73 38.59
N GLN A 201 -12.27 -6.04 39.72
CA GLN A 201 -13.01 -6.42 40.92
C GLN A 201 -13.95 -5.29 41.34
N ALA A 202 -15.20 -5.64 41.63
CA ALA A 202 -16.19 -4.79 42.27
C ALA A 202 -16.61 -5.42 43.60
N THR A 203 -17.06 -4.60 44.55
CA THR A 203 -17.58 -5.08 45.84
C THR A 203 -19.07 -5.35 45.80
N ASP A 204 -19.81 -4.60 44.98
CA ASP A 204 -21.25 -4.77 44.79
C ASP A 204 -21.51 -5.34 43.37
N ASP A 205 -21.70 -4.50 42.35
CA ASP A 205 -22.20 -4.90 41.03
C ASP A 205 -21.16 -4.76 39.88
N GLY A 206 -21.08 -5.76 38.99
CA GLY A 206 -20.47 -5.60 37.67
C GLY A 206 -18.94 -5.52 37.67
N GLY A 207 -18.25 -6.65 37.90
CA GLY A 207 -16.80 -6.66 38.14
C GLY A 207 -15.98 -6.03 37.00
N ALA A 208 -16.38 -6.28 35.76
CA ALA A 208 -15.79 -5.69 34.56
C ALA A 208 -16.55 -4.46 34.07
N ILE A 209 -17.89 -4.52 34.00
CA ILE A 209 -18.74 -3.43 33.51
C ILE A 209 -19.96 -3.27 34.43
N TYR A 210 -20.23 -2.04 34.85
CA TYR A 210 -21.52 -1.65 35.39
C TYR A 210 -22.22 -0.68 34.44
N MET A 211 -23.49 -0.92 34.15
CA MET A 211 -24.33 -0.03 33.34
C MET A 211 -25.60 0.36 34.10
N SER A 212 -25.90 1.66 34.18
CA SER A 212 -27.19 2.17 34.69
C SER A 212 -27.77 3.19 33.72
N ASN A 213 -29.06 3.03 33.36
CA ASN A 213 -29.75 3.86 32.36
C ASN A 213 -28.93 4.09 31.07
N SER A 214 -28.26 3.03 30.58
CA SER A 214 -27.29 3.11 29.48
C SER A 214 -27.38 1.90 28.54
N SER A 215 -27.25 2.11 27.23
CA SER A 215 -27.43 1.04 26.21
C SER A 215 -26.37 1.06 25.08
N PRO A 216 -25.06 1.03 25.38
CA PRO A 216 -24.01 0.99 24.36
C PRO A 216 -24.03 -0.31 23.52
N GLU A 217 -23.38 -0.28 22.36
CA GLU A 217 -22.98 -1.50 21.64
C GLU A 217 -21.62 -2.00 22.14
N VAL A 218 -21.52 -3.29 22.44
CA VAL A 218 -20.30 -3.95 22.93
C VAL A 218 -19.95 -5.10 21.99
N VAL A 219 -18.88 -4.94 21.20
CA VAL A 219 -18.58 -5.82 20.05
C VAL A 219 -17.18 -6.40 20.08
N ALA A 220 -17.04 -7.70 19.84
CA ALA A 220 -15.76 -8.43 19.84
C ALA A 220 -14.94 -8.28 21.15
N CYS A 221 -15.62 -7.98 22.26
CA CYS A 221 -15.00 -7.77 23.56
C CYS A 221 -14.87 -9.06 24.36
N ARG A 222 -13.85 -9.11 25.22
CA ARG A 222 -13.51 -10.26 26.07
C ARG A 222 -13.58 -9.84 27.52
N ILE A 223 -14.58 -10.34 28.24
CA ILE A 223 -14.86 -10.05 29.65
C ILE A 223 -14.48 -11.32 30.43
N VAL A 224 -13.27 -11.33 31.00
CA VAL A 224 -12.62 -12.56 31.48
C VAL A 224 -12.08 -12.45 32.91
N SER A 225 -12.39 -13.43 33.75
CA SER A 225 -11.87 -13.55 35.14
C SER A 225 -12.14 -12.34 36.06
N ASN A 226 -13.19 -11.56 35.78
CA ASN A 226 -13.61 -10.45 36.64
C ASN A 226 -14.44 -10.97 37.83
N THR A 227 -14.56 -10.19 38.91
CA THR A 227 -15.27 -10.60 40.13
C THR A 227 -16.14 -9.48 40.69
N ALA A 228 -17.33 -9.83 41.19
CA ALA A 228 -18.23 -8.92 41.92
C ALA A 228 -18.97 -9.65 43.05
N ASP A 229 -19.87 -8.97 43.78
CA ASP A 229 -20.95 -9.69 44.48
C ASP A 229 -21.97 -10.16 43.45
N VAL A 230 -22.57 -9.24 42.69
CA VAL A 230 -23.56 -9.53 41.64
C VAL A 230 -23.02 -9.19 40.25
N GLY A 231 -23.25 -10.07 39.26
CA GLY A 231 -22.81 -9.83 37.89
C GLY A 231 -21.28 -9.81 37.75
N GLY A 232 -20.62 -10.95 38.03
CA GLY A 232 -19.15 -11.03 38.12
C GLY A 232 -18.37 -10.42 36.94
N GLY A 233 -18.94 -10.48 35.73
CA GLY A 233 -18.46 -9.72 34.57
C GLY A 233 -19.19 -8.40 34.37
N VAL A 234 -20.52 -8.45 34.21
CA VAL A 234 -21.36 -7.30 33.87
C VAL A 234 -22.58 -7.22 34.78
N ALA A 235 -22.93 -6.02 35.22
CA ALA A 235 -24.22 -5.73 35.82
C ALA A 235 -24.96 -4.62 35.04
N LEU A 236 -26.27 -4.81 34.84
CA LEU A 236 -27.16 -3.92 34.10
C LEU A 236 -28.32 -3.51 35.01
N ASP A 237 -28.52 -2.21 35.17
CA ASP A 237 -29.55 -1.64 36.04
C ASP A 237 -30.33 -0.50 35.35
N ALA A 238 -31.47 -0.13 35.94
CA ALA A 238 -32.27 1.04 35.60
C ALA A 238 -32.65 1.16 34.11
N GLY A 239 -33.07 0.06 33.50
CA GLY A 239 -33.54 0.03 32.10
C GLY A 239 -32.44 -0.13 31.04
N SER A 240 -31.20 -0.42 31.45
CA SER A 240 -30.05 -0.57 30.55
C SER A 240 -30.28 -1.69 29.53
N SER A 241 -30.25 -1.38 28.24
CA SER A 241 -30.57 -2.32 27.15
C SER A 241 -29.46 -2.43 26.09
N PRO A 242 -28.19 -2.71 26.49
CA PRO A 242 -27.06 -2.81 25.58
C PRO A 242 -27.16 -4.00 24.60
N ALA A 243 -26.40 -3.91 23.51
CA ALA A 243 -26.25 -4.98 22.53
C ALA A 243 -24.83 -5.56 22.59
N PHE A 244 -24.70 -6.83 22.96
CA PHE A 244 -23.45 -7.58 22.95
C PHE A 244 -23.34 -8.44 21.69
N ARG A 245 -22.26 -8.28 20.92
CA ARG A 245 -22.00 -9.03 19.67
C ARG A 245 -20.62 -9.66 19.69
N ASP A 246 -20.54 -10.94 19.33
CA ASP A 246 -19.27 -11.67 19.16
C ASP A 246 -18.37 -11.61 20.43
N CYS A 247 -19.00 -11.49 21.60
CA CYS A 247 -18.34 -11.26 22.88
C CYS A 247 -18.09 -12.57 23.66
N VAL A 248 -17.02 -12.59 24.45
CA VAL A 248 -16.64 -13.73 25.30
C VAL A 248 -16.71 -13.35 26.78
N PHE A 249 -17.56 -14.05 27.53
CA PHE A 249 -17.70 -13.98 28.98
C PHE A 249 -17.11 -15.27 29.59
N ALA A 250 -15.88 -15.22 30.10
CA ALA A 250 -15.18 -16.44 30.54
C ALA A 250 -14.61 -16.36 31.96
N GLY A 251 -14.92 -17.36 32.80
CA GLY A 251 -14.33 -17.51 34.12
C GLY A 251 -14.64 -16.36 35.10
N ASN A 252 -15.69 -15.58 34.87
CA ASN A 252 -16.11 -14.51 35.77
C ASN A 252 -16.80 -15.09 37.02
N PHE A 253 -16.76 -14.37 38.13
CA PHE A 253 -17.20 -14.87 39.43
C PHE A 253 -18.09 -13.89 40.21
N GLY A 254 -19.28 -14.34 40.64
CA GLY A 254 -20.17 -13.62 41.56
C GLY A 254 -20.18 -14.25 42.96
N ASN A 255 -20.04 -13.45 44.03
CA ASN A 255 -20.25 -13.91 45.40
C ASN A 255 -21.74 -14.01 45.79
N ALA A 256 -22.61 -13.43 44.97
CA ALA A 256 -24.06 -13.47 44.96
C ALA A 256 -24.53 -13.76 43.50
N PRO A 257 -25.84 -13.75 43.18
CA PRO A 257 -26.33 -14.23 41.88
C PRO A 257 -25.74 -13.51 40.65
N GLY A 258 -25.63 -14.24 39.52
CA GLY A 258 -25.07 -13.75 38.25
C GLY A 258 -23.54 -13.87 38.15
N GLY A 259 -23.03 -15.02 37.72
CA GLY A 259 -21.59 -15.25 37.61
C GLY A 259 -20.87 -14.45 36.52
N ALA A 260 -21.53 -14.22 35.37
CA ALA A 260 -21.01 -13.42 34.25
C ALA A 260 -21.81 -12.14 34.00
N VAL A 261 -23.15 -12.22 34.00
CA VAL A 261 -24.06 -11.10 33.76
C VAL A 261 -25.17 -11.12 34.80
N ALA A 262 -25.52 -9.95 35.34
CA ALA A 262 -26.76 -9.73 36.06
C ALA A 262 -27.53 -8.58 35.40
N ALA A 263 -28.83 -8.77 35.17
CA ALA A 263 -29.72 -7.75 34.65
C ALA A 263 -30.89 -7.52 35.62
N ALA A 264 -31.11 -6.27 36.01
CA ALA A 264 -32.09 -5.84 36.98
C ALA A 264 -32.88 -4.61 36.52
N ASN A 265 -34.07 -4.42 37.08
CA ASN A 265 -34.91 -3.22 36.98
C ASN A 265 -35.22 -2.80 35.53
N GLY A 266 -35.75 -3.72 34.72
CA GLY A 266 -36.18 -3.42 33.34
C GLY A 266 -35.08 -3.46 32.28
N SER A 267 -33.95 -4.11 32.56
CA SER A 267 -32.74 -4.05 31.72
C SER A 267 -32.74 -5.13 30.64
N ASN A 268 -32.98 -4.75 29.39
CA ASN A 268 -33.36 -5.68 28.32
C ASN A 268 -32.23 -5.88 27.30
N ALA A 269 -31.12 -6.50 27.75
CA ALA A 269 -29.94 -6.69 26.90
C ALA A 269 -30.11 -7.79 25.84
N THR A 270 -29.40 -7.61 24.72
CA THR A 270 -29.34 -8.58 23.62
C THR A 270 -27.94 -9.14 23.47
N PHE A 271 -27.84 -10.44 23.19
CA PHE A 271 -26.58 -11.16 23.02
C PHE A 271 -26.63 -11.94 21.71
N VAL A 272 -25.66 -11.70 20.83
CA VAL A 272 -25.56 -12.33 19.51
C VAL A 272 -24.17 -12.92 19.31
N ASN A 273 -24.08 -14.20 18.97
CA ASN A 273 -22.82 -14.94 18.78
C ASN A 273 -21.90 -14.93 20.02
N CYS A 274 -22.46 -14.81 21.24
CA CYS A 274 -21.68 -14.68 22.47
C CYS A 274 -21.36 -16.04 23.12
N LEU A 275 -20.20 -16.14 23.76
CA LEU A 275 -19.80 -17.30 24.56
C LEU A 275 -19.82 -16.98 26.06
N PHE A 276 -20.47 -17.83 26.84
CA PHE A 276 -20.49 -17.84 28.30
C PHE A 276 -19.82 -19.13 28.78
N ALA A 277 -18.53 -19.07 29.09
CA ALA A 277 -17.71 -20.24 29.41
C ALA A 277 -17.17 -20.23 30.84
N GLY A 278 -17.56 -21.20 31.65
CA GLY A 278 -16.96 -21.43 32.97
C GLY A 278 -17.18 -20.30 33.98
N ASN A 279 -18.24 -19.52 33.82
CA ASN A 279 -18.61 -18.50 34.80
C ASN A 279 -19.22 -19.19 36.03
N MET A 280 -19.06 -18.56 37.20
CA MET A 280 -19.41 -19.20 38.46
C MET A 280 -20.04 -18.23 39.45
N THR A 281 -20.99 -18.71 40.24
CA THR A 281 -21.43 -18.02 41.45
C THR A 281 -21.71 -19.03 42.58
N VAL A 282 -21.73 -18.55 43.81
CA VAL A 282 -22.25 -19.30 44.97
C VAL A 282 -23.76 -19.08 45.21
N GLY A 283 -24.37 -18.14 44.48
CA GLY A 283 -25.82 -17.93 44.34
C GLY A 283 -26.36 -18.52 43.04
N GLN A 284 -27.44 -17.93 42.52
CA GLN A 284 -28.14 -18.38 41.31
C GLN A 284 -27.60 -17.75 40.01
N GLY A 285 -27.78 -18.41 38.86
CA GLY A 285 -27.42 -17.85 37.56
C GLY A 285 -25.91 -17.93 37.30
N GLY A 286 -25.39 -19.13 37.06
CA GLY A 286 -23.95 -19.40 36.95
C GLY A 286 -23.25 -18.61 35.84
N ALA A 287 -23.95 -18.32 34.73
CA ALA A 287 -23.54 -17.29 33.78
C ALA A 287 -24.40 -16.03 33.87
N VAL A 288 -25.73 -16.16 33.84
CA VAL A 288 -26.67 -15.05 33.68
C VAL A 288 -27.72 -15.08 34.77
N LEU A 289 -28.00 -13.91 35.33
CA LEU A 289 -29.16 -13.60 36.16
C LEU A 289 -30.04 -12.57 35.43
N ALA A 290 -31.34 -12.83 35.32
CA ALA A 290 -32.36 -11.89 34.88
C ALA A 290 -33.41 -11.70 35.99
N VAL A 291 -33.55 -10.48 36.52
CA VAL A 291 -34.47 -10.19 37.62
C VAL A 291 -35.20 -8.85 37.46
N LEU A 292 -36.32 -8.71 38.16
CA LEU A 292 -37.05 -7.43 38.32
C LEU A 292 -37.47 -6.80 36.97
N GLY A 293 -38.16 -7.58 36.11
CA GLY A 293 -38.69 -7.09 34.84
C GLY A 293 -37.70 -7.06 33.68
N SER A 294 -36.61 -7.84 33.72
CA SER A 294 -35.47 -7.70 32.79
C SER A 294 -35.49 -8.77 31.70
N ASP A 295 -35.96 -8.40 30.50
CA ASP A 295 -36.20 -9.32 29.39
C ASP A 295 -34.94 -9.51 28.52
N LEU A 296 -34.30 -10.67 28.61
CA LEU A 296 -33.02 -10.93 27.93
C LEU A 296 -33.18 -11.79 26.67
N THR A 297 -32.46 -11.43 25.60
CA THR A 297 -32.46 -12.17 24.34
C THR A 297 -31.09 -12.73 23.98
N PHE A 298 -31.02 -14.03 23.72
CA PHE A 298 -29.81 -14.75 23.33
C PHE A 298 -30.00 -15.41 21.97
N THR A 299 -29.15 -15.08 20.99
CA THR A 299 -29.17 -15.63 19.63
C THR A 299 -27.79 -16.15 19.25
N ASN A 300 -27.72 -17.43 18.84
CA ASN A 300 -26.46 -18.09 18.47
C ASN A 300 -25.41 -18.11 19.60
N CYS A 301 -25.84 -18.13 20.86
CA CYS A 301 -24.95 -18.08 22.02
C CYS A 301 -24.58 -19.48 22.51
N THR A 302 -23.43 -19.62 23.17
CA THR A 302 -23.01 -20.88 23.80
C THR A 302 -22.79 -20.69 25.30
N PHE A 303 -23.37 -21.55 26.12
CA PHE A 303 -23.25 -21.58 27.57
C PHE A 303 -22.61 -22.89 28.00
N ARG A 304 -21.33 -22.86 28.37
CA ARG A 304 -20.55 -24.06 28.68
C ARG A 304 -19.94 -24.04 30.07
N GLY A 305 -20.13 -25.11 30.84
CA GLY A 305 -19.38 -25.37 32.08
C GLY A 305 -19.64 -24.37 33.21
N ASN A 306 -20.74 -23.61 33.12
CA ASN A 306 -21.07 -22.56 34.09
C ASN A 306 -21.68 -23.19 35.37
N ARG A 307 -21.44 -22.58 36.53
CA ARG A 307 -21.72 -23.24 37.83
C ARG A 307 -22.40 -22.30 38.82
N SER A 308 -23.44 -22.79 39.46
CA SER A 308 -24.21 -22.10 40.50
C SER A 308 -24.68 -23.09 41.57
N ILE A 309 -25.42 -22.62 42.57
CA ILE A 309 -26.27 -23.52 43.38
C ILE A 309 -27.60 -23.89 42.69
N GLU A 310 -28.02 -23.11 41.68
CA GLU A 310 -29.34 -23.16 41.06
C GLU A 310 -29.32 -22.29 39.76
N GLY A 311 -29.66 -22.85 38.59
CA GLY A 311 -29.57 -22.16 37.30
C GLY A 311 -28.13 -21.98 36.82
N GLY A 312 -27.45 -23.08 36.52
CA GLY A 312 -26.03 -23.12 36.13
C GLY A 312 -25.65 -22.26 34.94
N ALA A 313 -26.49 -22.12 33.91
CA ALA A 313 -26.28 -21.11 32.87
C ALA A 313 -27.11 -19.86 33.14
N ILE A 314 -28.45 -19.94 33.09
CA ILE A 314 -29.34 -18.77 33.23
C ILE A 314 -30.34 -19.00 34.35
N TRP A 315 -30.53 -17.99 35.19
CA TRP A 315 -31.61 -17.90 36.16
C TRP A 315 -32.50 -16.69 35.84
N ALA A 316 -33.81 -16.89 35.76
CA ALA A 316 -34.80 -15.83 35.62
C ALA A 316 -35.76 -15.78 36.82
N ASP A 317 -36.10 -14.58 37.29
CA ASP A 317 -37.01 -14.38 38.42
C ASP A 317 -37.72 -13.02 38.32
N THR A 318 -38.86 -12.89 39.02
CA THR A 318 -39.59 -11.65 39.23
C THR A 318 -39.89 -10.90 37.92
N GLU A 319 -40.83 -11.45 37.15
CA GLU A 319 -41.36 -10.88 35.91
C GLU A 319 -40.32 -10.70 34.78
N SER A 320 -39.30 -11.57 34.67
CA SER A 320 -38.20 -11.42 33.69
C SER A 320 -38.20 -12.52 32.62
N ASP A 321 -38.57 -12.20 31.38
CA ASP A 321 -38.72 -13.20 30.31
C ASP A 321 -37.41 -13.40 29.51
N CYS A 322 -37.06 -14.66 29.22
CA CYS A 322 -35.81 -14.99 28.52
C CYS A 322 -36.06 -15.66 27.17
N LEU A 323 -35.65 -15.00 26.08
CA LEU A 323 -35.74 -15.51 24.71
C LEU A 323 -34.42 -16.17 24.29
N LEU A 324 -34.44 -17.51 24.12
CA LEU A 324 -33.30 -18.31 23.71
C LEU A 324 -33.49 -18.83 22.28
N VAL A 325 -32.58 -18.48 21.37
CA VAL A 325 -32.66 -18.80 19.95
C VAL A 325 -31.33 -19.40 19.46
N ASN A 326 -31.39 -20.57 18.80
CA ASN A 326 -30.23 -21.24 18.17
C ASN A 326 -29.00 -21.39 19.09
N SER A 327 -29.19 -21.56 20.40
CA SER A 327 -28.14 -21.46 21.41
C SER A 327 -27.81 -22.81 22.07
N ILE A 328 -26.57 -23.00 22.52
CA ILE A 328 -26.04 -24.25 23.07
C ILE A 328 -25.88 -24.13 24.59
N PHE A 329 -26.21 -25.19 25.35
CA PHE A 329 -26.09 -25.29 26.80
C PHE A 329 -25.44 -26.63 27.21
N GLU A 330 -24.15 -26.59 27.58
CA GLU A 330 -23.29 -27.73 27.89
C GLU A 330 -22.71 -27.70 29.32
N ASP A 331 -22.66 -28.85 30.04
CA ASP A 331 -21.93 -29.02 31.32
C ASP A 331 -22.27 -27.96 32.40
N ASN A 332 -23.47 -27.39 32.36
CA ASN A 332 -23.89 -26.35 33.32
C ASN A 332 -24.41 -27.02 34.61
N VAL A 333 -23.77 -26.70 35.74
CA VAL A 333 -23.98 -27.37 37.03
C VAL A 333 -25.10 -26.67 37.81
N SER A 334 -25.99 -27.48 38.40
CA SER A 334 -27.23 -27.05 39.07
C SER A 334 -28.35 -26.55 38.14
N GLY A 335 -28.45 -27.13 36.94
CA GLY A 335 -29.41 -26.75 35.89
C GLY A 335 -28.74 -26.02 34.74
N ALA A 336 -29.26 -26.10 33.51
CA ALA A 336 -28.86 -25.12 32.50
C ALA A 336 -29.68 -23.83 32.66
N ILE A 337 -31.00 -23.92 32.53
CA ILE A 337 -31.92 -22.79 32.67
C ILE A 337 -32.86 -23.03 33.87
N SER A 338 -33.22 -21.98 34.61
CA SER A 338 -34.07 -22.10 35.80
C SER A 338 -34.92 -20.86 36.05
N GLU A 339 -36.15 -21.04 36.52
CA GLU A 339 -37.06 -19.98 36.96
C GLU A 339 -37.64 -20.26 38.37
N ASN A 340 -37.88 -19.17 39.13
CA ASN A 340 -38.27 -19.24 40.55
C ASN A 340 -39.46 -18.32 40.92
N SER A 341 -40.17 -17.84 39.90
CA SER A 341 -41.50 -17.26 40.04
C SER A 341 -42.30 -17.53 38.76
N GLY A 342 -43.50 -18.08 38.86
CA GLY A 342 -44.38 -18.40 37.72
C GLY A 342 -45.00 -17.20 37.00
N ASP A 343 -44.38 -16.03 37.13
CA ASP A 343 -44.63 -14.80 36.38
C ASP A 343 -43.44 -14.47 35.43
N SER A 344 -42.44 -15.35 35.31
CA SER A 344 -41.29 -15.27 34.37
C SER A 344 -41.32 -16.47 33.43
N ASP A 345 -41.20 -16.25 32.11
CA ASP A 345 -41.28 -17.30 31.09
C ASP A 345 -39.98 -17.41 30.24
N PHE A 346 -39.42 -18.62 30.11
CA PHE A 346 -38.40 -18.92 29.09
C PHE A 346 -39.04 -19.29 27.73
N THR A 347 -38.77 -18.52 26.68
CA THR A 347 -39.09 -18.89 25.30
C THR A 347 -37.88 -19.53 24.62
N VAL A 348 -37.93 -20.85 24.40
CA VAL A 348 -36.78 -21.62 23.88
C VAL A 348 -37.04 -22.12 22.45
N THR A 349 -36.20 -21.71 21.51
CA THR A 349 -36.30 -22.03 20.06
C THR A 349 -34.97 -22.52 19.51
N ASN A 350 -34.96 -23.70 18.88
CA ASN A 350 -33.78 -24.32 18.25
C ASN A 350 -32.52 -24.41 19.15
N CYS A 351 -32.69 -24.49 20.46
CA CYS A 351 -31.56 -24.60 21.39
C CYS A 351 -31.19 -26.06 21.67
N LEU A 352 -29.91 -26.30 21.93
CA LEU A 352 -29.36 -27.61 22.28
C LEU A 352 -28.94 -27.61 23.75
N PHE A 353 -29.38 -28.60 24.51
CA PHE A 353 -29.01 -28.82 25.91
C PHE A 353 -28.37 -30.21 26.04
N PHE A 354 -27.19 -30.31 26.66
CA PHE A 354 -26.54 -31.60 26.91
C PHE A 354 -25.55 -31.57 28.07
N ASP A 355 -25.29 -32.75 28.64
CA ASP A 355 -24.35 -32.99 29.74
C ASP A 355 -24.48 -32.07 30.98
N ASN A 356 -25.58 -31.33 31.13
CA ASN A 356 -25.90 -30.55 32.32
C ASN A 356 -26.26 -31.53 33.47
N PRO A 357 -25.37 -31.78 34.46
CA PRO A 357 -25.43 -32.97 35.30
C PRO A 357 -26.64 -33.03 36.24
N ASP A 358 -27.24 -31.89 36.54
CA ASP A 358 -28.37 -31.76 37.46
C ASP A 358 -29.73 -31.56 36.73
N GLY A 359 -29.71 -31.47 35.39
CA GLY A 359 -30.88 -31.28 34.53
C GLY A 359 -30.78 -30.05 33.62
N ASP A 360 -31.63 -29.97 32.60
CA ASP A 360 -31.59 -28.86 31.64
C ASP A 360 -32.49 -27.68 32.05
N PHE A 361 -33.65 -27.95 32.66
CA PHE A 361 -34.62 -26.91 33.06
C PHE A 361 -35.26 -27.17 34.44
N PHE A 362 -35.43 -26.10 35.21
CA PHE A 362 -36.16 -26.08 36.49
C PHE A 362 -37.21 -24.96 36.51
N ASP A 363 -38.45 -25.29 36.85
CA ASP A 363 -39.59 -24.37 37.04
C ASP A 363 -40.23 -24.66 38.41
N GLU A 364 -40.56 -23.61 39.18
CA GLU A 364 -41.21 -23.73 40.50
C GLU A 364 -42.56 -24.46 40.47
N ASN A 365 -43.25 -24.50 39.33
CA ASN A 365 -44.49 -25.22 39.07
C ASN A 365 -44.27 -26.66 38.58
N ALA A 366 -43.05 -27.04 38.20
CA ALA A 366 -42.70 -28.33 37.63
C ALA A 366 -41.80 -29.18 38.54
N VAL A 367 -42.41 -30.10 39.29
CA VAL A 367 -41.70 -31.24 39.91
C VAL A 367 -40.98 -32.06 38.83
N PHE A 368 -39.66 -31.84 38.68
CA PHE A 368 -38.71 -32.60 37.84
C PHE A 368 -39.35 -33.32 36.65
N ARG A 369 -39.57 -32.60 35.55
CA ARG A 369 -40.09 -33.20 34.31
C ARG A 369 -39.03 -33.22 33.23
N ASN A 370 -38.57 -34.43 32.91
CA ASN A 370 -38.02 -34.69 31.58
C ASN A 370 -39.15 -34.44 30.57
N GLY A 371 -39.12 -33.27 29.91
CA GLY A 371 -40.09 -32.81 28.93
C GLY A 371 -41.25 -31.93 29.43
N ALA A 372 -41.25 -30.69 28.92
CA ALA A 372 -42.38 -29.81 28.62
C ALA A 372 -42.92 -28.81 29.68
N LEU A 373 -42.56 -27.54 29.48
CA LEU A 373 -43.51 -26.50 29.07
C LEU A 373 -42.89 -25.63 27.94
N VAL A 374 -43.73 -24.94 27.17
CA VAL A 374 -43.55 -24.18 25.89
C VAL A 374 -42.17 -24.05 25.19
N ILE A 375 -41.42 -25.14 25.03
CA ILE A 375 -40.74 -25.40 23.74
C ILE A 375 -41.86 -25.59 22.70
N ASN A 376 -41.71 -25.09 21.46
CA ASN A 376 -42.80 -25.01 20.48
C ASN A 376 -43.22 -26.39 19.91
N PHE A 377 -43.95 -27.19 20.70
CA PHE A 377 -44.32 -28.57 20.40
C PHE A 377 -45.29 -28.70 19.22
N VAL A 378 -44.77 -29.13 18.07
CA VAL A 378 -45.58 -29.92 17.12
C VAL A 378 -45.93 -31.25 17.80
N ALA A 379 -47.23 -31.59 17.86
CA ALA A 379 -47.72 -32.74 18.60
C ALA A 379 -47.10 -34.07 18.10
N GLY A 380 -46.36 -34.74 18.99
CA GLY A 380 -45.69 -36.02 18.72
C GLY A 380 -44.18 -36.02 18.94
N ASN A 381 -43.57 -34.85 19.15
CA ASN A 381 -42.16 -34.73 19.53
C ASN A 381 -42.02 -34.73 21.06
N SER A 382 -41.18 -35.57 21.65
CA SER A 382 -40.98 -35.65 23.11
C SER A 382 -39.56 -36.06 23.52
N GLY A 383 -38.59 -35.82 22.64
CA GLY A 383 -37.18 -36.09 22.92
C GLY A 383 -36.46 -34.81 23.30
N ASN A 384 -36.04 -34.72 24.55
CA ASN A 384 -34.69 -34.24 24.80
C ASN A 384 -33.71 -35.21 24.12
N VAL A 385 -32.48 -34.77 23.84
CA VAL A 385 -31.44 -35.71 23.46
C VAL A 385 -30.96 -36.41 24.75
N ASP A 386 -31.53 -37.57 25.07
CA ASP A 386 -31.18 -38.40 26.26
C ASP A 386 -29.73 -39.01 26.16
N GLY A 387 -28.77 -38.27 25.59
CA GLY A 387 -27.37 -38.64 25.46
C GLY A 387 -26.57 -37.59 24.68
N ASP A 388 -25.26 -37.52 24.96
CA ASP A 388 -24.29 -36.64 24.31
C ASP A 388 -24.55 -36.44 22.80
N PRO A 389 -24.83 -35.20 22.34
CA PRO A 389 -24.90 -34.83 20.93
C PRO A 389 -23.48 -34.75 20.32
N ARG A 390 -22.65 -35.79 20.57
CA ARG A 390 -21.19 -35.86 20.43
C ARG A 390 -20.62 -34.69 19.63
N HIS A 391 -20.20 -33.64 20.31
CA HIS A 391 -19.26 -32.72 19.68
C HIS A 391 -17.93 -33.46 19.50
N ALA A 392 -17.11 -33.03 18.55
CA ALA A 392 -15.88 -33.68 18.09
C ALA A 392 -14.72 -33.63 19.11
N MET A 393 -15.01 -34.11 20.33
CA MET A 393 -14.03 -34.34 21.38
C MET A 393 -13.17 -35.59 21.14
N ASP A 394 -13.37 -36.32 20.03
CA ASP A 394 -12.53 -37.44 19.57
C ASP A 394 -12.11 -37.31 18.07
N GLY A 395 -12.21 -36.11 17.48
CA GLY A 395 -11.79 -35.82 16.09
C GLY A 395 -10.27 -35.83 15.85
N PRO A 396 -9.81 -35.79 14.57
CA PRO A 396 -8.39 -35.89 14.21
C PRO A 396 -7.52 -34.73 14.72
N ASN A 397 -8.12 -33.58 15.05
CA ASN A 397 -7.45 -32.40 15.60
C ASN A 397 -7.31 -32.43 17.13
N ARG A 398 -7.82 -33.47 17.81
CA ARG A 398 -7.64 -33.64 19.25
C ARG A 398 -6.20 -33.99 19.59
N VAL A 399 -5.55 -33.13 20.35
CA VAL A 399 -4.27 -33.44 20.99
C VAL A 399 -4.44 -33.46 22.50
N ALA A 400 -4.11 -34.59 23.13
CA ALA A 400 -4.14 -34.77 24.57
C ALA A 400 -2.73 -34.96 25.12
N GLY A 401 -2.41 -34.31 26.23
CA GLY A 401 -1.06 -34.27 26.80
C GLY A 401 -1.04 -34.12 28.32
N THR A 402 0.14 -33.84 28.87
CA THR A 402 0.32 -33.58 30.31
C THR A 402 1.38 -32.50 30.53
N TRP A 403 1.02 -31.44 31.27
CA TRP A 403 1.91 -30.31 31.46
C TRP A 403 3.25 -30.70 32.10
N THR A 404 4.34 -30.36 31.41
CA THR A 404 5.70 -30.75 31.81
C THR A 404 6.28 -29.85 32.89
N SER A 405 5.74 -28.65 33.09
CA SER A 405 6.05 -27.77 34.22
C SER A 405 4.78 -27.11 34.80
N LEU A 406 4.92 -26.14 35.70
CA LEU A 406 3.78 -25.32 36.13
C LEU A 406 3.53 -24.24 35.06
N PRO A 407 2.28 -23.78 34.87
CA PRO A 407 2.01 -22.58 34.06
C PRO A 407 2.93 -21.43 34.48
N LEU A 408 3.66 -20.86 33.52
CA LEU A 408 4.47 -19.67 33.75
C LEU A 408 3.61 -18.45 33.46
N TYR A 409 3.47 -17.59 34.47
CA TYR A 409 2.81 -16.30 34.31
C TYR A 409 3.74 -15.33 33.57
N GLY A 410 3.21 -14.64 32.55
CA GLY A 410 3.95 -13.72 31.68
C GLY A 410 4.42 -12.40 32.32
N GLY A 411 4.67 -12.37 33.62
CA GLY A 411 4.87 -11.13 34.38
C GLY A 411 3.56 -10.33 34.54
N PRO A 412 3.55 -9.24 35.31
CA PRO A 412 2.33 -8.56 35.74
C PRO A 412 1.46 -7.99 34.61
N VAL A 413 1.99 -7.79 33.41
CA VAL A 413 1.41 -6.90 32.38
C VAL A 413 0.46 -7.62 31.42
N LEU A 414 0.53 -8.95 31.31
CA LEU A 414 -0.35 -9.69 30.40
C LEU A 414 -0.88 -10.92 31.11
N ASN A 415 -2.21 -11.01 31.20
CA ASN A 415 -2.93 -12.10 31.83
C ASN A 415 -2.98 -13.36 30.93
N ARG A 416 -1.77 -13.78 30.58
CA ARG A 416 -1.42 -14.87 29.68
C ARG A 416 -0.65 -15.92 30.47
N SER A 417 -1.22 -17.12 30.54
CA SER A 417 -0.59 -18.31 31.11
C SER A 417 0.14 -19.08 30.02
N LEU A 418 1.46 -19.15 30.12
CA LEU A 418 2.31 -19.96 29.25
C LEU A 418 2.36 -21.40 29.78
N LEU A 419 1.79 -22.32 29.01
CA LEU A 419 1.70 -23.74 29.31
C LEU A 419 2.73 -24.49 28.46
N THR A 420 3.48 -25.42 29.06
CA THR A 420 4.62 -26.10 28.39
C THR A 420 4.44 -27.61 28.36
N ASP A 421 4.43 -28.20 27.17
CA ASP A 421 4.52 -29.65 26.96
C ASP A 421 5.68 -29.97 26.00
N ALA A 422 6.83 -30.31 26.58
CA ALA A 422 8.03 -30.72 25.85
C ALA A 422 7.91 -32.10 25.16
N SER A 423 6.75 -32.77 25.23
CA SER A 423 6.44 -34.01 24.53
C SER A 423 5.45 -33.86 23.38
N ALA A 424 4.84 -32.69 23.22
CA ALA A 424 4.02 -32.35 22.08
C ALA A 424 4.88 -31.84 20.90
N GLU A 425 4.43 -32.12 19.68
CA GLU A 425 4.96 -31.54 18.44
C GLU A 425 3.81 -30.83 17.73
N PHE A 426 3.45 -29.63 18.21
CA PHE A 426 2.42 -28.80 17.58
C PHE A 426 3.00 -28.06 16.35
N THR A 427 2.16 -27.72 15.39
CA THR A 427 2.51 -26.71 14.38
C THR A 427 2.31 -25.31 15.01
N PRO A 428 3.22 -24.34 14.83
CA PRO A 428 3.04 -23.01 15.39
C PRO A 428 1.71 -22.36 14.97
N ASN A 429 0.96 -21.88 15.96
CA ASN A 429 -0.39 -21.29 15.87
C ASN A 429 -1.50 -22.19 15.30
N GLU A 430 -1.29 -23.49 15.20
CA GLU A 430 -2.29 -24.49 14.78
C GLU A 430 -3.58 -24.46 15.61
N PHE A 431 -3.47 -24.13 16.89
CA PHE A 431 -4.58 -24.16 17.86
C PHE A 431 -4.98 -22.78 18.35
N ALA A 432 -4.48 -21.70 17.73
CA ALA A 432 -4.91 -20.34 18.06
C ALA A 432 -6.42 -20.18 17.76
N GLY A 433 -7.20 -19.75 18.75
CA GLY A 433 -8.66 -19.72 18.68
C GLY A 433 -9.35 -20.99 19.19
N SER A 434 -8.64 -22.11 19.35
CA SER A 434 -9.17 -23.36 19.91
C SER A 434 -9.22 -23.34 21.44
N TYR A 435 -9.97 -24.26 22.05
CA TYR A 435 -10.07 -24.39 23.50
C TYR A 435 -9.15 -25.47 24.05
N ILE A 436 -8.50 -25.18 25.18
CA ILE A 436 -7.81 -26.17 25.99
C ILE A 436 -8.58 -26.47 27.26
N ILE A 437 -8.86 -27.75 27.49
CA ILE A 437 -9.69 -28.24 28.58
C ILE A 437 -8.84 -29.15 29.47
N PRO A 438 -8.56 -28.78 30.73
CA PRO A 438 -7.93 -29.69 31.68
C PRO A 438 -8.82 -30.90 31.93
N ASN A 439 -8.29 -32.12 31.75
CA ASN A 439 -9.03 -33.37 31.87
C ASN A 439 -9.15 -33.79 33.35
N ALA A 440 -9.80 -32.94 34.15
CA ALA A 440 -10.05 -33.11 35.57
C ALA A 440 -11.35 -32.38 35.97
N PRO A 441 -12.16 -32.94 36.88
CA PRO A 441 -13.41 -32.32 37.30
C PRO A 441 -13.16 -30.94 37.93
N ASN A 442 -14.09 -30.01 37.69
CA ASN A 442 -14.12 -28.64 38.20
C ASN A 442 -13.02 -27.69 37.68
N ARG A 443 -12.58 -27.85 36.43
CA ARG A 443 -11.73 -26.87 35.74
C ARG A 443 -12.46 -26.26 34.53
N PHE A 444 -11.99 -25.11 34.09
CA PHE A 444 -12.60 -24.35 32.99
C PHE A 444 -11.79 -24.50 31.70
N ALA A 445 -12.45 -24.28 30.57
CA ALA A 445 -11.78 -24.20 29.27
C ALA A 445 -11.04 -22.85 29.16
N ALA A 446 -9.80 -22.86 28.66
CA ALA A 446 -9.06 -21.64 28.36
C ALA A 446 -8.93 -21.48 26.85
N LEU A 447 -9.12 -20.25 26.36
CA LEU A 447 -8.89 -19.92 24.95
C LEU A 447 -7.38 -19.88 24.68
N ILE A 448 -6.94 -20.67 23.71
CA ILE A 448 -5.58 -20.63 23.19
C ILE A 448 -5.45 -19.37 22.33
N GLU A 449 -4.50 -18.52 22.68
CA GLU A 449 -4.23 -17.26 22.00
C GLU A 449 -3.13 -17.41 20.94
N SER A 450 -2.14 -18.24 21.24
CA SER A 450 -1.10 -18.67 20.31
C SER A 450 -0.45 -19.95 20.81
N ASN A 451 0.25 -20.66 19.93
CA ASN A 451 1.06 -21.81 20.34
C ASN A 451 2.34 -21.89 19.52
N THR A 452 3.42 -22.35 20.14
CA THR A 452 4.65 -22.77 19.44
C THR A 452 4.63 -24.30 19.30
N SER A 453 5.76 -24.91 18.94
CA SER A 453 5.85 -26.37 18.85
C SER A 453 5.68 -27.11 20.19
N THR A 454 5.94 -26.44 21.32
CA THR A 454 5.98 -27.04 22.66
C THR A 454 5.34 -26.17 23.76
N GLU A 455 4.87 -24.97 23.40
CA GLU A 455 4.30 -24.00 24.34
C GLU A 455 2.94 -23.52 23.84
N ILE A 456 2.01 -23.26 24.77
CA ILE A 456 0.67 -22.77 24.49
C ILE A 456 0.43 -21.54 25.36
N VAL A 457 0.12 -20.41 24.73
CA VAL A 457 -0.29 -19.18 25.40
C VAL A 457 -1.80 -19.21 25.53
N THR A 458 -2.30 -19.04 26.74
CA THR A 458 -3.73 -19.06 27.08
C THR A 458 -4.10 -17.88 27.94
N VAL A 459 -5.35 -17.42 27.89
CA VAL A 459 -5.78 -16.24 28.67
C VAL A 459 -6.33 -16.65 30.04
N GLY A 460 -5.78 -16.03 31.11
CA GLY A 460 -6.23 -16.13 32.50
C GLY A 460 -5.11 -16.18 33.56
N ASN A 461 -5.46 -15.77 34.80
CA ASN A 461 -4.55 -15.58 35.93
C ASN A 461 -4.42 -16.86 36.79
N VAL A 462 -3.20 -17.13 37.28
CA VAL A 462 -2.81 -18.34 38.02
C VAL A 462 -2.34 -18.10 39.46
N THR A 463 -2.18 -16.83 39.87
CA THR A 463 -1.32 -16.51 41.02
C THR A 463 -1.95 -16.76 42.39
N ASN A 464 -3.27 -16.60 42.53
CA ASN A 464 -4.01 -16.84 43.79
C ASN A 464 -5.19 -17.82 43.66
N VAL A 465 -5.50 -18.33 42.46
CA VAL A 465 -6.64 -19.23 42.24
C VAL A 465 -6.23 -20.43 41.37
N PRO A 466 -6.46 -21.69 41.80
CA PRO A 466 -5.87 -22.89 41.17
C PRO A 466 -6.69 -23.41 39.98
N TRP A 467 -7.28 -22.49 39.19
CA TRP A 467 -8.19 -22.83 38.09
C TRP A 467 -7.46 -23.37 36.85
N PHE A 468 -6.16 -23.14 36.75
CA PHE A 468 -5.30 -23.77 35.76
C PHE A 468 -4.66 -25.07 36.24
N ALA A 469 -4.20 -25.84 35.26
CA ALA A 469 -3.70 -27.18 35.44
C ALA A 469 -2.28 -27.20 36.05
N THR A 470 -2.11 -27.81 37.22
CA THR A 470 -0.79 -28.04 37.84
C THR A 470 0.05 -29.03 37.04
N THR A 471 1.38 -29.01 37.21
CA THR A 471 2.31 -29.96 36.55
C THR A 471 1.84 -31.41 36.64
N GLY A 472 1.88 -32.12 35.52
CA GLY A 472 1.39 -33.50 35.39
C GLY A 472 -0.14 -33.64 35.34
N SER A 473 -0.90 -32.55 35.34
CA SER A 473 -2.34 -32.61 35.04
C SER A 473 -2.54 -32.97 33.56
N PRO A 474 -3.46 -33.90 33.24
CA PRO A 474 -3.86 -34.17 31.87
C PRO A 474 -4.70 -33.03 31.30
N TYR A 475 -4.62 -32.84 29.99
CA TYR A 475 -5.42 -31.84 29.25
C TYR A 475 -5.77 -32.36 27.85
N VAL A 476 -6.73 -31.69 27.22
CA VAL A 476 -7.14 -31.92 25.82
C VAL A 476 -7.26 -30.57 25.13
N ILE A 477 -6.69 -30.45 23.94
CA ILE A 477 -6.95 -29.35 23.00
C ILE A 477 -8.05 -29.82 22.06
N VAL A 478 -9.11 -29.03 21.91
CA VAL A 478 -10.29 -29.36 21.09
C VAL A 478 -10.78 -28.17 20.27
N ASP A 479 -11.25 -28.50 19.08
CA ASP A 479 -12.23 -27.74 18.31
C ASP A 479 -13.64 -28.28 18.62
N LEU A 480 -14.69 -27.48 18.51
CA LEU A 480 -16.03 -27.79 19.02
C LEU A 480 -17.10 -27.70 17.92
N HIS A 481 -17.29 -28.81 17.21
CA HIS A 481 -18.33 -28.99 16.18
C HIS A 481 -19.00 -30.38 16.32
N PRO A 482 -20.25 -30.61 15.88
CA PRO A 482 -20.94 -31.90 16.02
C PRO A 482 -20.34 -33.05 15.18
N GLU A 483 -20.30 -34.28 15.72
CA GLU A 483 -19.85 -35.48 15.01
C GLU A 483 -20.97 -36.16 14.20
N ALA A 484 -20.55 -36.92 13.19
CA ALA A 484 -21.41 -37.80 12.39
C ALA A 484 -22.14 -38.88 13.23
N GLY A 485 -23.47 -38.98 13.03
CA GLY A 485 -24.35 -39.95 13.69
C GLY A 485 -24.75 -39.57 15.11
N THR A 486 -24.80 -38.26 15.39
CA THR A 486 -25.34 -37.68 16.62
C THR A 486 -26.79 -37.27 16.40
N ALA A 487 -27.60 -37.28 17.46
CA ALA A 487 -28.98 -36.82 17.34
C ALA A 487 -29.10 -35.33 16.97
N ALA A 488 -28.09 -34.51 17.27
CA ALA A 488 -28.02 -33.10 16.84
C ALA A 488 -27.80 -32.95 15.31
N ALA A 489 -27.16 -33.93 14.65
CA ALA A 489 -27.03 -33.98 13.20
C ALA A 489 -28.19 -34.74 12.48
N ASP A 490 -28.89 -35.61 13.21
CA ASP A 490 -29.81 -36.61 12.63
C ASP A 490 -31.31 -36.27 12.77
N THR A 491 -31.71 -35.44 13.74
CA THR A 491 -32.98 -34.75 13.60
C THR A 491 -32.72 -33.62 12.62
N GLY A 492 -33.21 -33.76 11.36
CA GLY A 492 -32.91 -32.86 10.24
C GLY A 492 -34.10 -32.61 9.29
N THR A 493 -34.47 -31.33 9.09
CA THR A 493 -35.59 -30.87 8.23
C THR A 493 -35.10 -30.44 6.86
N ALA A 494 -35.20 -31.34 5.89
CA ALA A 494 -34.45 -31.31 4.62
C ALA A 494 -34.80 -30.20 3.58
N ALA A 495 -35.50 -29.12 3.95
CA ALA A 495 -35.91 -28.07 3.01
C ALA A 495 -34.83 -26.97 2.87
N GLY A 496 -33.77 -27.26 2.12
CA GLY A 496 -32.68 -26.31 1.81
C GLY A 496 -31.31 -26.69 2.40
N ALA A 497 -31.25 -27.70 3.26
CA ALA A 497 -30.00 -28.18 3.85
C ALA A 497 -29.04 -28.81 2.80
N PRO A 498 -27.72 -28.53 2.85
CA PRO A 498 -26.73 -29.19 2.00
C PRO A 498 -26.67 -30.70 2.22
N ALA A 499 -26.31 -31.46 1.17
CA ALA A 499 -26.27 -32.93 1.20
C ALA A 499 -25.20 -33.52 2.15
N THR A 500 -24.21 -32.71 2.56
CA THR A 500 -23.17 -33.07 3.53
C THR A 500 -22.96 -31.97 4.57
N ASP A 501 -22.46 -32.32 5.75
CA ASP A 501 -21.94 -31.39 6.76
C ASP A 501 -20.53 -30.85 6.42
N LEU A 502 -19.95 -30.07 7.35
CA LEU A 502 -18.63 -29.45 7.24
C LEU A 502 -17.49 -30.46 7.06
N ASP A 503 -17.60 -31.64 7.68
CA ASP A 503 -16.64 -32.74 7.57
C ASP A 503 -16.85 -33.60 6.29
N GLY A 504 -17.83 -33.23 5.45
CA GLY A 504 -18.14 -33.91 4.19
C GLY A 504 -18.96 -35.20 4.36
N VAL A 505 -19.57 -35.42 5.53
CA VAL A 505 -20.40 -36.60 5.82
C VAL A 505 -21.84 -36.36 5.37
N ALA A 506 -22.46 -37.38 4.76
CA ALA A 506 -23.77 -37.24 4.11
C ALA A 506 -24.94 -37.12 5.12
N ARG A 507 -25.69 -36.03 5.07
CA ARG A 507 -26.87 -35.78 5.93
C ARG A 507 -28.02 -36.74 5.62
N PRO A 508 -28.76 -37.26 6.63
CA PRO A 508 -29.98 -38.05 6.40
C PRO A 508 -31.06 -37.23 5.68
N GLN A 509 -31.62 -37.78 4.60
CA GLN A 509 -32.69 -37.14 3.82
C GLN A 509 -34.04 -37.80 4.14
N GLY A 510 -34.90 -37.15 4.93
CA GLY A 510 -36.15 -37.75 5.40
C GLY A 510 -37.04 -36.84 6.25
N ILE A 511 -37.95 -37.44 7.02
CA ILE A 511 -38.83 -36.77 7.99
C ILE A 511 -38.28 -36.91 9.42
N GLY A 512 -37.58 -35.86 9.86
CA GLY A 512 -37.01 -35.54 11.18
C GLY A 512 -36.79 -34.02 11.25
N PHE A 513 -36.28 -33.43 12.34
CA PHE A 513 -36.28 -31.96 12.57
C PHE A 513 -34.92 -31.32 12.91
N ASP A 514 -34.39 -30.45 12.04
CA ASP A 514 -33.06 -29.81 12.19
C ASP A 514 -33.02 -28.79 13.32
N ILE A 515 -31.98 -28.89 14.13
CA ILE A 515 -31.56 -27.82 15.06
C ILE A 515 -30.07 -27.52 14.92
N GLY A 516 -29.46 -27.89 13.77
CA GLY A 516 -28.06 -27.58 13.50
C GLY A 516 -27.73 -26.13 13.84
N VAL A 517 -26.69 -25.98 14.68
CA VAL A 517 -26.00 -24.70 14.90
C VAL A 517 -25.62 -24.12 13.53
N TYR A 518 -25.48 -22.79 13.47
CA TYR A 518 -25.25 -21.96 12.28
C TYR A 518 -24.01 -22.37 11.42
N GLU A 519 -24.05 -23.52 10.76
CA GLU A 519 -22.91 -24.15 10.05
C GLU A 519 -23.00 -24.03 8.52
N SER A 520 -23.77 -23.05 8.04
CA SER A 520 -23.88 -22.71 6.62
C SER A 520 -23.92 -21.19 6.44
N VAL A 521 -23.06 -20.47 7.15
CA VAL A 521 -22.73 -19.09 6.76
C VAL A 521 -21.89 -19.10 5.49
N SER A 522 -22.28 -18.27 4.53
CA SER A 522 -21.38 -17.77 3.50
C SER A 522 -20.38 -16.81 4.15
N ARG A 523 -19.13 -16.84 3.69
CA ARG A 523 -18.10 -15.88 4.10
C ARG A 523 -17.32 -15.48 2.86
N VAL A 524 -17.52 -14.27 2.38
CA VAL A 524 -17.11 -13.84 1.04
C VAL A 524 -15.96 -12.85 1.13
N GLU A 525 -14.80 -13.26 0.62
CA GLU A 525 -13.58 -12.45 0.59
C GLU A 525 -13.21 -12.09 -0.85
N GLY A 526 -12.54 -10.94 -1.02
CA GLY A 526 -12.09 -10.45 -2.32
C GLY A 526 -10.57 -10.27 -2.36
N ALA A 527 -9.92 -10.85 -3.37
CA ALA A 527 -8.48 -10.70 -3.58
C ALA A 527 -8.18 -10.20 -5.01
N PRO A 528 -7.42 -9.10 -5.19
CA PRO A 528 -6.94 -8.19 -4.14
C PRO A 528 -8.07 -7.33 -3.53
N ALA A 529 -7.87 -6.81 -2.32
CA ALA A 529 -8.83 -5.95 -1.62
C ALA A 529 -8.95 -4.53 -2.22
N ALA A 530 -7.95 -4.12 -3.01
CA ALA A 530 -7.99 -2.93 -3.83
C ALA A 530 -7.36 -3.22 -5.20
N VAL A 531 -7.86 -2.58 -6.25
CA VAL A 531 -7.35 -2.67 -7.62
C VAL A 531 -6.97 -1.27 -8.09
N ASP A 532 -5.66 -1.03 -8.23
CA ASP A 532 -5.16 0.14 -8.94
C ASP A 532 -4.88 -0.21 -10.40
N PHE A 533 -5.55 0.49 -11.31
CA PHE A 533 -5.32 0.41 -12.74
C PHE A 533 -4.14 1.27 -13.20
N GLY A 534 -3.64 2.16 -12.34
CA GLY A 534 -2.60 3.11 -12.68
C GLY A 534 -3.07 4.14 -13.73
N PRO A 535 -2.13 4.75 -14.47
CA PRO A 535 -2.46 5.74 -15.48
C PRO A 535 -2.96 5.13 -16.79
N GLN A 536 -4.13 5.60 -17.27
CA GLN A 536 -4.75 5.23 -18.55
C GLN A 536 -5.11 6.49 -19.33
N GLY A 537 -4.77 6.52 -20.63
CA GLY A 537 -5.04 7.65 -21.51
C GLY A 537 -6.52 7.79 -21.90
N LEU A 538 -7.03 9.02 -21.98
CA LEU A 538 -8.45 9.29 -22.30
C LEU A 538 -8.89 8.83 -23.69
N THR A 539 -7.95 8.57 -24.60
CA THR A 539 -8.16 8.14 -25.98
C THR A 539 -7.67 6.72 -26.27
N SER A 540 -6.95 6.10 -25.33
CA SER A 540 -6.41 4.74 -25.46
C SER A 540 -7.47 3.64 -25.40
N GLY A 541 -8.70 3.99 -25.00
CA GLY A 541 -9.79 3.06 -24.70
C GLY A 541 -9.59 2.33 -23.36
N PRO A 542 -10.36 1.26 -23.09
CA PRO A 542 -10.28 0.55 -21.83
C PRO A 542 -8.91 -0.07 -21.58
N SER A 543 -8.47 -0.03 -20.33
CA SER A 543 -7.28 -0.73 -19.84
C SER A 543 -7.37 -2.24 -20.09
N ALA A 544 -6.23 -2.93 -19.98
CA ALA A 544 -6.27 -4.38 -19.82
C ALA A 544 -7.12 -4.75 -18.58
N PRO A 545 -7.95 -5.82 -18.65
CA PRO A 545 -8.80 -6.19 -17.53
C PRO A 545 -7.96 -6.69 -16.36
N LEU A 546 -8.17 -6.09 -15.19
CA LEU A 546 -7.66 -6.59 -13.92
C LEU A 546 -8.74 -7.45 -13.25
N THR A 547 -8.32 -8.57 -12.67
CA THR A 547 -9.23 -9.58 -12.13
C THR A 547 -9.25 -9.52 -10.61
N VAL A 548 -10.44 -9.36 -10.06
CA VAL A 548 -10.74 -9.62 -8.66
C VAL A 548 -11.23 -11.05 -8.52
N THR A 549 -10.66 -11.80 -7.60
CA THR A 549 -11.12 -13.15 -7.23
C THR A 549 -11.99 -13.06 -6.00
N ILE A 550 -13.30 -13.26 -6.18
CA ILE A 550 -14.27 -13.35 -5.08
C ILE A 550 -14.33 -14.81 -4.64
N THR A 551 -13.91 -15.11 -3.41
CA THR A 551 -13.88 -16.47 -2.87
C THR A 551 -14.85 -16.59 -1.72
N ASN A 552 -15.71 -17.60 -1.76
CA ASN A 552 -16.48 -17.99 -0.58
C ASN A 552 -15.60 -18.91 0.28
N THR A 553 -15.02 -18.37 1.34
CA THR A 553 -14.24 -19.11 2.34
C THR A 553 -15.13 -19.78 3.38
N GLY A 554 -16.40 -19.37 3.48
CA GLY A 554 -17.42 -20.04 4.29
C GLY A 554 -17.90 -21.33 3.62
N ALA A 555 -18.54 -22.21 4.39
CA ALA A 555 -19.06 -23.48 3.87
C ALA A 555 -20.47 -23.36 3.26
N GLY A 556 -21.27 -22.41 3.73
CA GLY A 556 -22.59 -22.12 3.19
C GLY A 556 -22.50 -21.50 1.79
N ALA A 557 -23.42 -21.84 0.89
CA ALA A 557 -23.38 -21.31 -0.46
C ALA A 557 -23.83 -19.84 -0.51
N ALA A 558 -22.91 -18.91 -0.79
CA ALA A 558 -23.20 -17.48 -0.85
C ALA A 558 -24.25 -17.17 -1.92
N LEU A 559 -25.40 -16.65 -1.48
CA LEU A 559 -26.48 -16.19 -2.34
C LEU A 559 -26.25 -14.72 -2.69
N PHE A 560 -26.06 -14.41 -3.97
CA PHE A 560 -25.95 -13.03 -4.43
C PHE A 560 -27.31 -12.34 -4.31
N THR A 561 -27.36 -11.24 -3.58
CA THR A 561 -28.58 -10.47 -3.31
C THR A 561 -28.63 -9.22 -4.20
N GLY A 562 -29.83 -8.69 -4.47
CA GLY A 562 -30.00 -7.54 -5.35
C GLY A 562 -29.45 -7.78 -6.77
N ALA A 563 -28.46 -6.99 -7.19
CA ALA A 563 -27.75 -7.15 -8.45
C ALA A 563 -26.56 -8.13 -8.38
N GLY A 564 -26.14 -8.52 -7.18
CA GLY A 564 -24.96 -9.35 -6.90
C GLY A 564 -23.62 -8.63 -7.06
N PHE A 565 -23.42 -7.92 -8.18
CA PHE A 565 -22.22 -7.14 -8.47
C PHE A 565 -22.61 -5.75 -8.98
N ALA A 566 -22.07 -4.70 -8.37
CA ALA A 566 -22.26 -3.33 -8.80
C ALA A 566 -20.95 -2.54 -8.72
N ILE A 567 -20.74 -1.59 -9.63
CA ILE A 567 -19.72 -0.56 -9.46
C ILE A 567 -20.44 0.72 -9.03
N THR A 568 -20.01 1.27 -7.90
CA THR A 568 -20.59 2.45 -7.24
C THR A 568 -19.51 3.50 -6.99
N GLY A 569 -19.89 4.67 -6.48
CA GLY A 569 -19.00 5.82 -6.29
C GLY A 569 -19.11 6.89 -7.38
N ALA A 570 -18.36 7.99 -7.23
CA ALA A 570 -18.50 9.19 -8.05
C ALA A 570 -18.01 9.00 -9.49
N ASP A 571 -16.89 8.30 -9.69
CA ASP A 571 -16.32 8.03 -11.01
C ASP A 571 -16.68 6.63 -11.54
N ALA A 572 -17.73 5.99 -11.01
CA ALA A 572 -18.16 4.63 -11.37
C ALA A 572 -18.32 4.40 -12.89
N SER A 573 -18.67 5.43 -13.67
CA SER A 573 -18.76 5.36 -15.14
C SER A 573 -17.42 5.18 -15.85
N SER A 574 -16.29 5.35 -15.15
CA SER A 574 -14.93 5.13 -15.66
C SER A 574 -14.48 3.68 -15.49
N PHE A 575 -15.27 2.82 -14.84
CA PHE A 575 -14.93 1.42 -14.60
C PHE A 575 -16.06 0.51 -15.11
N ALA A 576 -15.72 -0.67 -15.66
CA ALA A 576 -16.72 -1.59 -16.19
C ALA A 576 -16.39 -3.06 -15.92
N ILE A 577 -17.39 -3.82 -15.47
CA ILE A 577 -17.30 -5.29 -15.37
C ILE A 577 -17.49 -5.89 -16.77
N THR A 578 -16.49 -6.61 -17.26
CA THR A 578 -16.44 -7.12 -18.64
C THR A 578 -16.89 -8.57 -18.78
N ASN A 579 -16.70 -9.40 -17.75
CA ASN A 579 -16.95 -10.84 -17.83
C ASN A 579 -18.36 -11.29 -17.41
N ALA A 580 -19.28 -10.34 -17.17
CA ALA A 580 -20.68 -10.59 -16.80
C ALA A 580 -20.83 -11.72 -15.76
N PRO A 581 -20.24 -11.58 -14.56
CA PRO A 581 -20.14 -12.66 -13.58
C PRO A 581 -21.53 -13.20 -13.24
N ALA A 582 -21.65 -14.53 -13.22
CA ALA A 582 -22.90 -15.17 -12.84
C ALA A 582 -23.30 -14.76 -11.42
N THR A 583 -24.60 -14.70 -11.14
CA THR A 583 -25.17 -14.49 -9.80
C THR A 583 -25.73 -15.79 -9.19
N THR A 584 -25.46 -16.94 -9.81
CA THR A 584 -25.75 -18.26 -9.23
C THR A 584 -25.00 -18.43 -7.91
N PRO A 585 -25.55 -19.15 -6.91
CA PRO A 585 -24.88 -19.32 -5.61
C PRO A 585 -23.42 -19.76 -5.74
N LEU A 586 -22.53 -19.18 -4.93
CA LEU A 586 -21.12 -19.57 -4.88
C LEU A 586 -20.95 -20.56 -3.72
N THR A 587 -20.77 -21.85 -4.04
CA THR A 587 -20.58 -22.90 -3.03
C THR A 587 -19.33 -22.65 -2.18
N GLY A 588 -19.29 -23.16 -0.95
CA GLY A 588 -18.12 -23.01 -0.10
C GLY A 588 -16.83 -23.55 -0.73
N GLY A 589 -15.72 -22.85 -0.49
CA GLY A 589 -14.41 -23.09 -1.11
C GLY A 589 -14.31 -22.75 -2.60
N ALA A 590 -15.39 -22.28 -3.25
CA ALA A 590 -15.35 -21.88 -4.65
C ALA A 590 -15.07 -20.39 -4.83
N SER A 591 -14.39 -20.07 -5.93
CA SER A 591 -14.08 -18.70 -6.33
C SER A 591 -14.81 -18.30 -7.62
N ARG A 592 -14.99 -16.98 -7.81
CA ARG A 592 -15.55 -16.36 -9.00
C ARG A 592 -14.72 -15.13 -9.36
N GLU A 593 -14.19 -15.13 -10.56
CA GLU A 593 -13.45 -13.99 -11.10
C GLU A 593 -14.42 -12.89 -11.55
N VAL A 594 -14.08 -11.64 -11.25
CA VAL A 594 -14.72 -10.41 -11.74
C VAL A 594 -13.65 -9.63 -12.48
N ALA A 595 -13.77 -9.53 -13.80
CA ALA A 595 -12.80 -8.87 -14.66
C ALA A 595 -13.26 -7.44 -14.93
N ILE A 596 -12.52 -6.47 -14.42
CA ILE A 596 -12.86 -5.04 -14.44
C ILE A 596 -11.87 -4.33 -15.37
N VAL A 597 -12.34 -3.36 -16.17
CA VAL A 597 -11.50 -2.44 -16.94
C VAL A 597 -11.70 -1.00 -16.46
N PHE A 598 -10.70 -0.16 -16.69
CA PHE A 598 -10.73 1.28 -16.45
C PHE A 598 -10.64 2.03 -17.79
N ASP A 599 -11.61 2.91 -18.07
CA ASP A 599 -11.76 3.70 -19.31
C ASP A 599 -12.14 5.15 -18.94
N PRO A 600 -11.15 5.98 -18.52
CA PRO A 600 -11.40 7.33 -18.03
C PRO A 600 -11.78 8.29 -19.17
N SER A 601 -12.90 9.00 -19.00
CA SER A 601 -13.34 10.03 -19.96
C SER A 601 -12.92 11.46 -19.58
N THR A 602 -12.22 11.63 -18.47
CA THR A 602 -11.75 12.93 -17.94
C THR A 602 -10.44 12.76 -17.17
N LEU A 603 -9.59 13.80 -17.21
CA LEU A 603 -8.34 13.88 -16.46
C LEU A 603 -8.53 13.71 -14.95
N GLY A 604 -7.44 13.28 -14.30
CA GLY A 604 -7.29 13.24 -12.84
C GLY A 604 -7.57 11.87 -12.24
N ALA A 605 -7.32 11.76 -10.93
CA ALA A 605 -7.58 10.54 -10.19
C ALA A 605 -9.08 10.18 -10.23
N LYS A 606 -9.36 8.89 -10.36
CA LYS A 606 -10.70 8.30 -10.43
C LYS A 606 -10.82 7.24 -9.35
N SER A 607 -11.90 7.30 -8.58
CA SER A 607 -12.19 6.29 -7.58
C SER A 607 -13.64 5.79 -7.67
N ALA A 608 -13.76 4.48 -7.50
CA ALA A 608 -15.02 3.76 -7.45
C ALA A 608 -14.88 2.57 -6.50
N THR A 609 -15.99 1.89 -6.25
CA THR A 609 -16.05 0.68 -5.43
C THR A 609 -16.75 -0.42 -6.20
N LEU A 610 -16.13 -1.61 -6.29
CA LEU A 610 -16.86 -2.82 -6.60
C LEU A 610 -17.56 -3.26 -5.31
N GLU A 611 -18.88 -3.21 -5.32
CA GLU A 611 -19.74 -3.80 -4.30
C GLU A 611 -20.18 -5.20 -4.74
N VAL A 612 -19.99 -6.18 -3.86
CA VAL A 612 -20.47 -7.55 -4.03
C VAL A 612 -21.42 -7.87 -2.89
N THR A 613 -22.73 -7.82 -3.17
CA THR A 613 -23.77 -8.02 -2.16
C THR A 613 -24.21 -9.48 -2.10
N THR A 614 -24.16 -10.08 -0.90
CA THR A 614 -24.52 -11.48 -0.68
C THR A 614 -25.42 -11.65 0.54
N ASP A 615 -25.56 -12.87 1.05
CA ASP A 615 -26.22 -13.23 2.29
C ASP A 615 -25.23 -13.53 3.44
N ASP A 616 -23.94 -13.25 3.23
CA ASP A 616 -22.91 -13.28 4.27
C ASP A 616 -23.34 -12.36 5.43
N LEU A 617 -23.45 -12.93 6.63
CA LEU A 617 -23.94 -12.21 7.81
C LEU A 617 -22.86 -11.35 8.49
N VAL A 618 -21.59 -11.57 8.15
CA VAL A 618 -20.44 -10.78 8.63
C VAL A 618 -20.17 -9.64 7.65
N ASN A 619 -20.12 -9.95 6.35
CA ASN A 619 -19.84 -9.00 5.26
C ASN A 619 -20.94 -9.03 4.18
N PRO A 620 -22.18 -8.58 4.48
CA PRO A 620 -23.30 -8.63 3.53
C PRO A 620 -23.04 -7.83 2.25
N THR A 621 -22.18 -6.81 2.31
CA THR A 621 -21.60 -6.14 1.14
C THR A 621 -20.08 -6.16 1.27
N LEU A 622 -19.42 -7.00 0.47
CA LEU A 622 -17.97 -6.95 0.28
C LEU A 622 -17.64 -5.74 -0.62
N ILE A 623 -16.77 -4.86 -0.14
CA ILE A 623 -16.33 -3.65 -0.84
C ILE A 623 -14.88 -3.81 -1.27
N ILE A 624 -14.60 -3.52 -2.55
CA ILE A 624 -13.25 -3.57 -3.12
C ILE A 624 -12.98 -2.23 -3.80
N ALA A 625 -11.95 -1.54 -3.34
CA ALA A 625 -11.60 -0.22 -3.84
C ALA A 625 -11.04 -0.31 -5.27
N LEU A 626 -11.51 0.57 -6.16
CA LEU A 626 -11.02 0.71 -7.52
C LEU A 626 -10.41 2.11 -7.68
N SER A 627 -9.15 2.18 -8.11
CA SER A 627 -8.46 3.43 -8.43
C SER A 627 -7.87 3.41 -9.82
N GLY A 628 -7.74 4.59 -10.43
CA GLY A 628 -6.97 4.79 -11.64
C GLY A 628 -6.74 6.27 -11.89
N LEU A 629 -5.78 6.61 -12.75
CA LEU A 629 -5.48 7.99 -13.14
C LEU A 629 -5.88 8.20 -14.59
N GLY A 630 -6.88 9.05 -14.85
CA GLY A 630 -7.15 9.55 -16.19
C GLY A 630 -6.03 10.50 -16.60
N GLY A 631 -5.18 10.06 -17.52
CA GLY A 631 -4.00 10.80 -17.97
C GLY A 631 -4.10 11.23 -19.43
N GLU A 632 -3.17 12.10 -19.82
CA GLU A 632 -2.90 12.50 -21.21
C GLU A 632 -1.54 11.92 -21.64
N GLN A 633 -1.47 11.42 -22.88
CA GLN A 633 -0.21 11.23 -23.59
C GLN A 633 0.27 12.59 -24.12
N ASP A 634 1.56 12.86 -24.00
CA ASP A 634 2.19 14.10 -24.50
C ASP A 634 3.66 13.80 -24.85
N ILE A 635 4.00 13.86 -26.14
CA ILE A 635 5.33 13.54 -26.70
C ILE A 635 6.18 14.79 -26.93
N ASP A 636 7.41 14.79 -26.40
CA ASP A 636 8.39 15.87 -26.63
C ASP A 636 9.75 15.31 -27.07
N ALA A 637 10.62 16.15 -27.65
CA ALA A 637 11.97 15.81 -28.04
C ALA A 637 13.01 16.86 -27.62
N ALA A 638 14.01 16.42 -26.85
CA ALA A 638 15.13 17.24 -26.42
C ALA A 638 16.46 16.71 -27.01
N PRO A 639 17.18 17.49 -27.86
CA PRO A 639 16.77 18.76 -28.46
C PRO A 639 15.73 18.59 -29.56
N ALA A 640 14.94 19.64 -29.82
CA ALA A 640 13.87 19.63 -30.84
C ALA A 640 14.36 19.57 -32.30
N SER A 641 15.67 19.61 -32.55
CA SER A 641 16.32 19.48 -33.86
C SER A 641 17.77 19.02 -33.72
N LEU A 642 18.29 18.27 -34.68
CA LEU A 642 19.70 17.86 -34.73
C LEU A 642 20.42 18.52 -35.92
N SER A 643 21.42 19.37 -35.60
CA SER A 643 22.29 20.00 -36.59
C SER A 643 23.69 19.40 -36.51
N PHE A 644 24.13 18.78 -37.60
CA PHE A 644 25.41 18.06 -37.71
C PHE A 644 26.56 18.96 -38.18
N GLY A 645 26.26 20.16 -38.68
CA GLY A 645 27.26 21.06 -39.26
C GLY A 645 27.81 20.57 -40.60
N GLY A 646 29.05 20.92 -40.91
CA GLY A 646 29.76 20.44 -42.10
C GLY A 646 30.41 19.09 -41.84
N GLN A 647 30.16 18.11 -42.71
CA GLN A 647 30.78 16.79 -42.70
C GLN A 647 31.44 16.54 -44.05
N ASP A 648 32.68 16.08 -44.05
CA ASP A 648 33.42 15.70 -45.25
C ASP A 648 32.75 14.50 -45.95
N ILE A 649 32.48 14.62 -47.25
CA ILE A 649 31.80 13.60 -48.06
C ILE A 649 32.64 12.31 -48.21
N ASP A 650 33.97 12.41 -48.10
CA ASP A 650 34.89 11.26 -48.17
C ASP A 650 35.41 10.83 -46.78
N GLY A 651 35.13 11.64 -45.75
CA GLY A 651 35.42 11.35 -44.34
C GLY A 651 34.47 10.32 -43.68
N GLY A 652 33.36 9.98 -44.34
CA GLY A 652 32.33 9.05 -43.86
C GLY A 652 31.42 9.64 -42.77
N SER A 653 30.67 8.78 -42.07
CA SER A 653 29.63 9.21 -41.13
C SER A 653 30.16 10.06 -39.96
N SER A 654 29.41 11.10 -39.62
CA SER A 654 29.65 11.99 -38.47
C SER A 654 29.70 11.26 -37.13
N VAL A 655 30.15 11.97 -36.09
CA VAL A 655 29.84 11.55 -34.71
C VAL A 655 28.31 11.49 -34.51
N PRO A 656 27.77 10.49 -33.77
CA PRO A 656 26.34 10.43 -33.48
C PRO A 656 25.89 11.61 -32.61
N LEU A 657 24.72 12.18 -32.94
CA LEU A 657 24.00 13.10 -32.08
C LEU A 657 22.76 12.40 -31.52
N ALA A 658 22.51 12.58 -30.22
CA ALA A 658 21.39 11.97 -29.51
C ALA A 658 20.21 12.93 -29.39
N VAL A 659 18.99 12.40 -29.50
CA VAL A 659 17.74 13.04 -29.10
C VAL A 659 16.97 12.16 -28.12
N ALA A 660 16.49 12.75 -27.03
CA ALA A 660 15.65 12.09 -26.06
C ALA A 660 14.17 12.33 -26.39
N ILE A 661 13.49 11.31 -26.92
CA ILE A 661 12.04 11.29 -27.11
C ILE A 661 11.42 11.03 -25.74
N SER A 662 10.71 12.01 -25.19
CA SER A 662 10.22 11.99 -23.82
C SER A 662 8.69 11.93 -23.78
N ASN A 663 8.15 11.22 -22.81
CA ASN A 663 6.73 11.31 -22.46
C ASN A 663 6.59 12.32 -21.32
N ILE A 664 6.19 13.54 -21.63
CA ILE A 664 5.97 14.61 -20.63
C ILE A 664 4.54 14.57 -20.05
N GLY A 665 3.70 13.70 -20.61
CA GLY A 665 2.33 13.44 -20.17
C GLY A 665 2.23 12.60 -18.90
N THR A 666 1.00 12.22 -18.58
CA THR A 666 0.62 11.46 -17.38
C THR A 666 0.13 10.04 -17.68
N ALA A 667 -0.16 9.71 -18.94
CA ALA A 667 -0.46 8.35 -19.41
C ALA A 667 0.73 7.73 -20.16
N PRO A 668 0.89 6.38 -20.20
CA PRO A 668 1.91 5.73 -21.00
C PRO A 668 1.75 6.05 -22.50
N LEU A 669 2.85 6.40 -23.14
CA LEU A 669 2.91 6.79 -24.55
C LEU A 669 3.43 5.61 -25.39
N ALA A 670 2.63 5.11 -26.33
CA ALA A 670 3.03 4.06 -27.24
C ALA A 670 3.72 4.63 -28.50
N ILE A 671 4.94 4.18 -28.78
CA ILE A 671 5.69 4.57 -29.97
C ILE A 671 5.49 3.52 -31.07
N ALA A 672 4.75 3.88 -32.11
CA ALA A 672 4.44 2.98 -33.23
C ALA A 672 5.59 2.86 -34.25
N SER A 673 6.36 3.94 -34.46
CA SER A 673 7.55 3.92 -35.32
C SER A 673 8.48 5.10 -35.06
N VAL A 674 9.76 4.91 -35.36
CA VAL A 674 10.81 5.93 -35.42
C VAL A 674 11.53 5.74 -36.76
N THR A 675 11.52 6.75 -37.63
CA THR A 675 12.08 6.64 -38.99
C THR A 675 12.70 7.94 -39.46
N VAL A 676 13.71 7.88 -40.32
CA VAL A 676 14.21 9.05 -41.06
C VAL A 676 13.35 9.24 -42.32
N THR A 677 12.85 10.45 -42.52
CA THR A 677 12.06 10.85 -43.70
C THR A 677 12.56 12.19 -44.25
N GLY A 678 12.08 12.62 -45.42
CA GLY A 678 12.48 13.88 -46.05
C GLY A 678 13.13 13.71 -47.42
N ALA A 679 13.72 14.79 -47.94
CA ALA A 679 14.33 14.80 -49.27
C ALA A 679 15.67 14.05 -49.28
N ASP A 680 16.53 14.37 -48.31
CA ASP A 680 17.93 13.89 -48.26
C ASP A 680 18.09 12.79 -47.20
N ALA A 681 17.01 12.05 -46.93
CA ALA A 681 16.91 11.02 -45.89
C ALA A 681 17.92 9.86 -46.05
N SER A 682 18.57 9.71 -47.20
CA SER A 682 19.66 8.75 -47.41
C SER A 682 20.98 9.17 -46.77
N ASP A 683 21.19 10.46 -46.54
CA ASP A 683 22.40 11.00 -45.91
C ASP A 683 22.32 10.94 -44.37
N PHE A 684 21.20 10.50 -43.79
CA PHE A 684 21.01 10.42 -42.33
C PHE A 684 20.58 9.01 -41.93
N ALA A 685 21.19 8.46 -40.87
CA ALA A 685 20.90 7.11 -40.39
C ALA A 685 20.75 7.05 -38.86
N ILE A 686 19.77 6.27 -38.38
CA ILE A 686 19.69 5.92 -36.96
C ILE A 686 20.81 4.93 -36.65
N SER A 687 21.79 5.36 -35.85
CA SER A 687 22.97 4.56 -35.48
C SER A 687 22.75 3.74 -34.21
N ALA A 688 21.92 4.23 -33.30
CA ALA A 688 21.45 3.51 -32.12
C ALA A 688 20.04 3.97 -31.72
N ASP A 689 19.25 3.06 -31.16
CA ASP A 689 17.89 3.28 -30.69
C ASP A 689 17.61 2.25 -29.60
N THR A 690 17.15 2.68 -28.42
CA THR A 690 16.87 1.77 -27.29
C THR A 690 15.62 0.91 -27.51
N GLY A 691 14.73 1.32 -28.42
CA GLY A 691 13.71 0.44 -29.01
C GLY A 691 12.42 0.24 -28.20
N GLU A 692 12.20 1.00 -27.12
CA GLU A 692 11.01 0.89 -26.28
C GLU A 692 9.73 1.23 -27.05
N THR A 693 8.81 0.27 -27.17
CA THR A 693 7.50 0.48 -27.79
C THR A 693 6.53 1.29 -26.93
N THR A 694 6.87 1.51 -25.66
CA THR A 694 6.06 2.28 -24.71
C THR A 694 6.98 3.05 -23.77
N VAL A 695 6.78 4.36 -23.66
CA VAL A 695 7.52 5.26 -22.78
C VAL A 695 6.62 5.64 -21.61
N ALA A 696 7.04 5.31 -20.39
CA ALA A 696 6.30 5.63 -19.17
C ALA A 696 6.27 7.16 -18.91
N PRO A 697 5.27 7.69 -18.20
CA PRO A 697 5.22 9.10 -17.80
C PRO A 697 6.54 9.58 -17.15
N GLY A 698 7.08 10.69 -17.65
CA GLY A 698 8.36 11.27 -17.21
C GLY A 698 9.62 10.51 -17.63
N ALA A 699 9.50 9.40 -18.37
CA ALA A 699 10.63 8.68 -18.94
C ALA A 699 10.94 9.14 -20.37
N SER A 700 12.10 8.73 -20.89
CA SER A 700 12.52 9.00 -22.27
C SER A 700 13.20 7.80 -22.93
N ARG A 701 13.14 7.78 -24.25
CA ARG A 701 13.81 6.86 -25.18
C ARG A 701 14.87 7.62 -25.94
N GLU A 702 16.11 7.13 -25.94
CA GLU A 702 17.22 7.79 -26.64
C GLU A 702 17.36 7.23 -28.06
N VAL A 703 17.40 8.14 -29.04
CA VAL A 703 17.69 7.81 -30.44
C VAL A 703 18.92 8.59 -30.87
N GLN A 704 19.90 7.88 -31.42
CA GLN A 704 21.13 8.46 -31.96
C GLN A 704 21.09 8.43 -33.48
N VAL A 705 21.40 9.56 -34.10
CA VAL A 705 21.43 9.74 -35.55
C VAL A 705 22.85 10.15 -35.97
N VAL A 706 23.30 9.66 -37.12
CA VAL A 706 24.54 10.09 -37.80
C VAL A 706 24.20 10.72 -39.15
N PHE A 707 25.09 11.57 -39.64
CA PHE A 707 25.03 12.22 -40.95
C PHE A 707 26.23 11.79 -41.80
N ASP A 708 25.98 11.32 -43.02
CA ASP A 708 26.96 10.76 -43.95
C ASP A 708 26.62 11.28 -45.37
N PRO A 709 27.03 12.52 -45.71
CA PRO A 709 26.58 13.21 -46.91
C PRO A 709 27.14 12.60 -48.19
N SER A 710 26.26 12.28 -49.13
CA SER A 710 26.64 11.75 -50.44
C SER A 710 26.95 12.82 -51.51
N ALA A 711 26.80 14.12 -51.18
CA ALA A 711 27.03 15.24 -52.08
C ALA A 711 27.34 16.55 -51.34
N LEU A 712 28.00 17.49 -52.03
CA LEU A 712 28.32 18.82 -51.51
C LEU A 712 27.09 19.73 -51.38
N GLY A 713 27.04 20.49 -50.29
CA GLY A 713 25.98 21.45 -49.99
C GLY A 713 25.06 21.01 -48.85
N PRO A 714 23.99 21.77 -48.56
CA PRO A 714 23.08 21.48 -47.45
C PRO A 714 22.20 20.26 -47.75
N SER A 715 22.13 19.33 -46.81
CA SER A 715 21.20 18.19 -46.79
C SER A 715 20.19 18.38 -45.65
N THR A 716 18.91 18.07 -45.91
CA THR A 716 17.82 18.21 -44.94
C THR A 716 16.90 16.99 -44.91
N ALA A 717 16.62 16.52 -43.70
CA ALA A 717 15.73 15.41 -43.43
C ALA A 717 14.95 15.68 -42.13
N ALA A 718 14.18 14.69 -41.67
CA ALA A 718 13.54 14.71 -40.36
C ALA A 718 13.57 13.30 -39.75
N LEU A 719 13.80 13.22 -38.45
CA LEU A 719 13.47 12.05 -37.65
C LEU A 719 11.98 12.16 -37.29
N THR A 720 11.18 11.28 -37.87
CA THR A 720 9.72 11.22 -37.69
C THR A 720 9.38 10.12 -36.70
N VAL A 721 8.70 10.49 -35.64
CA VAL A 721 8.22 9.60 -34.58
C VAL A 721 6.69 9.58 -34.63
N THR A 722 6.08 8.41 -34.71
CA THR A 722 4.61 8.26 -34.68
C THR A 722 4.19 7.59 -33.39
N SER A 723 3.19 8.14 -32.72
CA SER A 723 2.74 7.74 -31.38
C SER A 723 1.21 7.61 -31.31
N ASP A 724 0.69 7.22 -30.14
CA ASP A 724 -0.73 7.28 -29.77
C ASP A 724 -1.13 8.60 -29.06
N ASP A 725 -0.23 9.59 -29.07
CA ASP A 725 -0.51 10.96 -28.66
C ASP A 725 -1.71 11.52 -29.46
N PRO A 726 -2.77 12.03 -28.80
CA PRO A 726 -3.99 12.42 -29.48
C PRO A 726 -3.92 13.74 -30.24
N ASP A 727 -3.03 14.67 -29.87
CA ASP A 727 -2.87 15.98 -30.52
C ASP A 727 -1.53 16.17 -31.26
N GLU A 728 -0.47 15.45 -30.89
CA GLU A 728 0.77 15.28 -31.66
C GLU A 728 1.05 13.80 -32.04
N PRO A 729 0.17 13.10 -32.80
CA PRO A 729 0.36 11.70 -33.22
C PRO A 729 1.56 11.48 -34.16
N THR A 730 2.27 12.54 -34.55
CA THR A 730 3.47 12.49 -35.40
C THR A 730 4.39 13.65 -35.08
N LEU A 731 5.34 13.43 -34.16
CA LEU A 731 6.41 14.36 -33.83
C LEU A 731 7.49 14.34 -34.93
N VAL A 732 7.92 15.53 -35.35
CA VAL A 732 8.87 15.72 -36.46
C VAL A 732 10.07 16.52 -35.98
N ILE A 733 11.21 15.84 -35.78
CA ILE A 733 12.47 16.44 -35.33
C ILE A 733 13.31 16.75 -36.58
N PRO A 734 13.55 18.03 -36.94
CA PRO A 734 14.34 18.37 -38.11
C PRO A 734 15.80 17.92 -37.99
N LEU A 735 16.36 17.44 -39.10
CA LEU A 735 17.76 17.07 -39.25
C LEU A 735 18.39 17.96 -40.31
N ASP A 736 19.49 18.64 -39.98
CA ASP A 736 20.25 19.47 -40.91
C ASP A 736 21.76 19.17 -40.85
N GLY A 737 22.40 19.25 -42.01
CA GLY A 737 23.84 19.12 -42.16
C GLY A 737 24.27 19.66 -43.52
N ALA A 738 25.57 19.70 -43.77
CA ALA A 738 26.11 20.03 -45.09
C ALA A 738 27.27 19.11 -45.46
N GLY A 739 27.22 18.53 -46.66
CA GLY A 739 28.38 17.89 -47.26
C GLY A 739 29.42 18.94 -47.63
N THR A 740 30.65 18.73 -47.16
CA THR A 740 31.82 19.54 -47.46
C THR A 740 32.94 18.68 -48.02
N ASP A 741 34.01 19.29 -48.50
CA ASP A 741 35.19 18.64 -49.08
C ASP A 741 36.40 19.57 -48.89
N GLN A 742 37.53 19.03 -48.43
CA GLN A 742 38.82 19.70 -48.38
C GLN A 742 39.64 19.27 -49.61
N ASN A 743 39.90 20.19 -50.54
CA ASN A 743 40.57 19.85 -51.80
C ASN A 743 41.82 20.71 -52.01
N ILE A 744 43.02 20.10 -51.95
CA ILE A 744 44.30 20.76 -52.18
C ILE A 744 44.63 20.81 -53.68
N THR A 745 44.98 22.00 -54.18
CA THR A 745 45.57 22.17 -55.51
C THR A 745 46.90 22.91 -55.41
N VAL A 746 47.95 22.35 -56.02
CA VAL A 746 49.30 22.92 -55.98
C VAL A 746 49.81 23.23 -57.38
N ALA A 747 50.26 24.48 -57.62
CA ALA A 747 50.74 24.93 -58.92
C ALA A 747 51.97 25.86 -58.81
N PRO A 748 53.00 25.71 -59.67
CA PRO A 748 53.20 24.63 -60.63
C PRO A 748 53.58 23.29 -59.95
N ALA A 749 53.31 22.17 -60.63
CA ALA A 749 53.65 20.82 -60.14
C ALA A 749 55.17 20.49 -60.17
N SER A 750 56.00 21.40 -60.68
CA SER A 750 57.46 21.28 -60.67
C SER A 750 58.14 22.65 -60.72
N LEU A 751 59.27 22.82 -60.02
CA LEU A 751 60.17 23.97 -60.12
C LEU A 751 61.54 23.56 -60.66
N SER A 752 61.92 24.13 -61.80
CA SER A 752 63.26 23.96 -62.40
C SER A 752 64.09 25.22 -62.21
N PHE A 753 65.20 25.09 -61.50
CA PHE A 753 66.13 26.17 -61.19
C PHE A 753 67.26 26.31 -62.24
N GLY A 754 67.31 25.40 -63.22
CA GLY A 754 68.31 25.42 -64.29
C GLY A 754 69.75 25.26 -63.80
N ASP A 755 70.70 25.75 -64.59
CA ASP A 755 72.13 25.76 -64.25
C ASP A 755 72.49 26.95 -63.36
N GLN A 756 72.97 26.68 -62.14
CA GLN A 756 73.39 27.67 -61.15
C GLN A 756 74.90 27.53 -60.83
N ALA A 757 75.59 28.67 -60.71
CA ALA A 757 77.01 28.68 -60.41
C ALA A 757 77.24 28.49 -58.89
N ILE A 758 78.06 27.51 -58.51
CA ILE A 758 78.37 27.17 -57.11
C ILE A 758 78.99 28.36 -56.35
N SER A 759 79.58 29.32 -57.05
CA SER A 759 80.13 30.55 -56.47
C SER A 759 79.15 31.73 -56.39
N ALA A 760 77.94 31.60 -56.93
CA ALA A 760 76.91 32.67 -56.89
C ALA A 760 76.07 32.62 -55.60
N GLY A 761 76.03 31.46 -54.92
CA GLY A 761 75.10 31.17 -53.84
C GLY A 761 73.70 30.83 -54.38
N ALA A 762 72.73 30.78 -53.45
CA ALA A 762 71.34 30.46 -53.74
C ALA A 762 70.75 31.21 -54.94
N SER A 763 69.98 30.49 -55.75
CA SER A 763 69.24 30.98 -56.90
C SER A 763 68.26 32.11 -56.53
N ALA A 764 67.73 32.78 -57.56
CA ALA A 764 66.45 33.47 -57.40
C ALA A 764 65.39 32.47 -56.89
N ALA A 765 64.53 32.92 -55.97
CA ALA A 765 63.45 32.10 -55.44
C ALA A 765 62.36 31.90 -56.50
N GLN A 766 61.75 30.72 -56.50
CA GLN A 766 60.58 30.38 -57.31
C GLN A 766 59.41 29.97 -56.42
N ALA A 767 58.21 30.39 -56.81
CA ALA A 767 57.00 30.22 -56.03
C ALA A 767 56.22 28.96 -56.43
N VAL A 768 55.70 28.26 -55.43
CA VAL A 768 54.59 27.32 -55.51
C VAL A 768 53.40 27.94 -54.80
N THR A 769 52.24 27.99 -55.46
CA THR A 769 50.98 28.36 -54.85
C THR A 769 50.22 27.10 -54.44
N ILE A 770 49.92 26.99 -53.15
CA ILE A 770 49.00 26.02 -52.56
C ILE A 770 47.64 26.71 -52.47
N SER A 771 46.59 26.10 -53.01
CA SER A 771 45.23 26.65 -52.99
C SER A 771 44.26 25.63 -52.42
N ASN A 772 43.30 26.09 -51.63
CA ASN A 772 42.13 25.30 -51.28
C ASN A 772 41.05 25.51 -52.36
N THR A 773 40.76 24.46 -53.12
CA THR A 773 39.71 24.43 -54.14
C THR A 773 38.41 23.79 -53.68
N GLY A 774 38.39 23.26 -52.44
CA GLY A 774 37.24 22.61 -51.82
C GLY A 774 36.25 23.60 -51.20
N THR A 775 35.37 23.06 -50.37
CA THR A 775 34.28 23.78 -49.68
C THR A 775 34.40 23.81 -48.16
N ALA A 776 35.31 23.02 -47.56
CA ALA A 776 35.74 23.12 -46.16
C ALA A 776 37.10 23.83 -46.04
N ASP A 777 37.48 24.21 -44.82
CA ASP A 777 38.79 24.75 -44.48
C ASP A 777 39.88 23.65 -44.61
N LEU A 778 40.97 23.93 -45.34
CA LEU A 778 42.09 23.02 -45.60
C LEU A 778 43.31 23.39 -44.76
N THR A 779 43.72 22.53 -43.82
CA THR A 779 44.91 22.72 -42.97
C THR A 779 46.16 22.08 -43.57
N ILE A 780 47.17 22.91 -43.84
CA ILE A 780 48.49 22.46 -44.29
C ILE A 780 49.32 22.03 -43.07
N ALA A 781 49.37 20.72 -42.82
CA ALA A 781 50.05 20.09 -41.69
C ALA A 781 51.58 20.25 -41.75
N SER A 782 52.18 20.16 -42.94
CA SER A 782 53.62 20.44 -43.10
C SER A 782 54.00 20.77 -44.55
N VAL A 783 55.08 21.53 -44.72
CA VAL A 783 55.74 21.80 -46.00
C VAL A 783 57.23 21.48 -45.81
N THR A 784 57.75 20.47 -46.50
CA THR A 784 59.12 19.98 -46.27
C THR A 784 59.83 19.62 -47.57
N VAL A 785 61.16 19.77 -47.60
CA VAL A 785 61.99 19.35 -48.74
C VAL A 785 62.56 17.96 -48.46
N THR A 786 62.33 17.00 -49.35
CA THR A 786 62.75 15.60 -49.22
C THR A 786 63.50 15.11 -50.47
N GLY A 787 63.99 13.86 -50.42
CA GLY A 787 64.75 13.25 -51.51
C GLY A 787 66.27 13.46 -51.43
N THR A 788 67.00 12.89 -52.38
CA THR A 788 68.47 12.78 -52.32
C THR A 788 69.23 14.08 -52.52
N GLY A 789 68.61 15.07 -53.18
CA GLY A 789 69.19 16.41 -53.37
C GLY A 789 68.75 17.44 -52.31
N ALA A 790 67.95 17.06 -51.32
CA ALA A 790 67.22 17.99 -50.44
C ALA A 790 68.11 19.03 -49.72
N SER A 791 69.37 18.72 -49.41
CA SER A 791 70.29 19.67 -48.76
C SER A 791 70.68 20.87 -49.63
N GLU A 792 70.52 20.78 -50.96
CA GLU A 792 70.82 21.85 -51.92
C GLU A 792 69.57 22.67 -52.30
N PHE A 793 68.39 22.36 -51.73
CA PHE A 793 67.15 23.14 -51.90
C PHE A 793 66.62 23.60 -50.54
N ALA A 794 66.08 24.82 -50.46
CA ALA A 794 65.53 25.35 -49.22
C ALA A 794 64.24 26.16 -49.44
N VAL A 795 63.28 26.04 -48.53
CA VAL A 795 62.15 26.96 -48.43
C VAL A 795 62.69 28.29 -47.88
N SER A 796 62.75 29.30 -48.74
CA SER A 796 63.29 30.64 -48.46
C SER A 796 62.27 31.58 -47.85
N ALA A 797 60.99 31.39 -48.19
CA ALA A 797 59.85 32.00 -47.51
C ALA A 797 58.64 31.07 -47.63
N ASP A 798 57.80 31.08 -46.60
CA ASP A 798 56.52 30.37 -46.57
C ASP A 798 55.53 31.34 -45.94
N THR A 799 54.64 31.89 -46.76
CA THR A 799 53.79 33.02 -46.39
C THR A 799 52.34 32.74 -46.72
N GLY A 800 51.54 32.58 -45.67
CA GLY A 800 50.11 32.33 -45.72
C GLY A 800 49.62 31.83 -44.36
N GLU A 801 48.32 31.51 -44.28
CA GLU A 801 47.73 30.92 -43.08
C GLU A 801 48.01 29.40 -43.02
N ALA A 802 47.99 28.83 -41.82
CA ALA A 802 48.17 27.39 -41.63
C ALA A 802 46.96 26.60 -42.15
N THR A 803 45.77 27.21 -42.03
CA THR A 803 44.50 26.72 -42.54
C THR A 803 44.02 27.70 -43.61
N LEU A 804 43.60 27.19 -44.77
CA LEU A 804 43.15 27.95 -45.92
C LEU A 804 41.64 27.80 -46.05
N ALA A 805 40.91 28.90 -45.89
CA ALA A 805 39.47 28.92 -46.18
C ALA A 805 39.18 28.58 -47.67
N PRO A 806 37.97 28.12 -48.02
CA PRO A 806 37.58 27.84 -49.41
C PRO A 806 37.94 28.98 -50.39
N GLY A 807 38.71 28.64 -51.43
CA GLY A 807 39.21 29.59 -52.43
C GLY A 807 40.40 30.45 -52.00
N ALA A 808 40.92 30.28 -50.78
CA ALA A 808 42.15 30.93 -50.33
C ALA A 808 43.41 30.19 -50.81
N SER A 809 44.54 30.90 -50.82
CA SER A 809 45.83 30.37 -51.24
C SER A 809 47.00 30.89 -50.42
N ARG A 810 48.08 30.11 -50.39
CA ARG A 810 49.34 30.34 -49.69
C ARG A 810 50.51 30.13 -50.65
N GLU A 811 51.55 30.93 -50.51
CA GLU A 811 52.72 30.86 -51.39
C GLU A 811 53.96 30.36 -50.63
N VAL A 812 54.61 29.34 -51.20
CA VAL A 812 55.87 28.77 -50.73
C VAL A 812 56.96 29.09 -51.76
N GLN A 813 58.01 29.79 -51.32
CA GLN A 813 59.12 30.22 -52.16
C GLN A 813 60.34 29.33 -51.89
N VAL A 814 60.79 28.59 -52.90
CA VAL A 814 61.95 27.68 -52.82
C VAL A 814 63.15 28.27 -53.55
N VAL A 815 64.36 28.06 -53.03
CA VAL A 815 65.65 28.37 -53.67
C VAL A 815 66.49 27.10 -53.84
N PHE A 816 67.42 27.14 -54.80
CA PHE A 816 68.42 26.10 -55.04
C PHE A 816 69.84 26.69 -54.89
N ASP A 817 70.66 26.12 -54.00
CA ASP A 817 72.05 26.53 -53.74
C ASP A 817 72.98 25.31 -53.91
N PRO A 818 73.56 25.10 -55.12
CA PRO A 818 74.34 23.89 -55.39
C PRO A 818 75.70 23.92 -54.72
N GLU A 819 76.01 22.89 -53.93
CA GLU A 819 77.35 22.71 -53.34
C GLU A 819 78.35 22.06 -54.32
N ASN A 820 77.85 21.25 -55.27
CA ASN A 820 78.67 20.42 -56.15
C ASN A 820 78.10 20.39 -57.59
N SER A 821 78.96 20.16 -58.58
CA SER A 821 78.56 20.21 -59.98
C SER A 821 77.66 19.03 -60.39
N GLY A 822 76.89 19.21 -61.45
CA GLY A 822 75.93 18.23 -61.97
C GLY A 822 74.51 18.41 -61.43
N ALA A 823 73.58 17.60 -61.92
CA ALA A 823 72.15 17.73 -61.64
C ALA A 823 71.77 17.29 -60.21
N ARG A 824 70.68 17.87 -59.70
CA ARG A 824 70.02 17.53 -58.44
C ARG A 824 68.52 17.42 -58.66
N ALA A 825 67.92 16.55 -57.88
CA ALA A 825 66.47 16.38 -57.78
C ALA A 825 66.09 16.24 -56.30
N ALA A 826 65.01 16.89 -55.92
CA ALA A 826 64.36 16.81 -54.62
C ALA A 826 62.83 16.88 -54.81
N SER A 827 62.08 16.74 -53.73
CA SER A 827 60.63 16.97 -53.69
C SER A 827 60.31 18.02 -52.65
N LEU A 828 59.36 18.92 -52.93
CA LEU A 828 58.67 19.71 -51.93
C LEU A 828 57.38 18.96 -51.58
N ASP A 829 57.38 18.29 -50.44
CA ASP A 829 56.27 17.49 -49.94
C ASP A 829 55.39 18.34 -49.02
N ILE A 830 54.11 18.45 -49.38
CA ILE A 830 53.10 19.26 -48.73
C ILE A 830 52.03 18.31 -48.18
N ALA A 831 52.00 18.14 -46.86
CA ALA A 831 51.00 17.32 -46.18
C ALA A 831 49.82 18.18 -45.74
N SER A 832 48.59 17.70 -45.92
CA SER A 832 47.35 18.41 -45.54
C SER A 832 46.31 17.48 -44.92
N ASP A 833 45.17 18.04 -44.51
CA ASP A 833 43.99 17.31 -44.02
C ASP A 833 42.95 17.01 -45.11
N ASP A 834 43.27 17.26 -46.39
CA ASP A 834 42.59 16.66 -47.54
C ASP A 834 42.65 15.12 -47.42
N ALA A 835 41.48 14.47 -47.42
CA ALA A 835 41.37 13.03 -47.24
C ALA A 835 41.76 12.23 -48.50
N ASP A 836 41.58 12.82 -49.69
CA ASP A 836 41.87 12.24 -51.00
C ASP A 836 43.34 12.40 -51.38
N GLU A 837 43.90 13.61 -51.20
CA GLU A 837 45.29 13.98 -51.45
C GLU A 837 46.03 14.48 -50.16
N PRO A 838 46.17 13.63 -49.11
CA PRO A 838 46.81 14.02 -47.84
C PRO A 838 48.30 14.37 -47.97
N LEU A 839 48.91 14.11 -49.13
CA LEU A 839 50.30 14.46 -49.45
C LEU A 839 50.45 14.79 -50.94
N VAL A 840 50.72 16.06 -51.25
CA VAL A 840 51.08 16.52 -52.60
C VAL A 840 52.57 16.80 -52.70
N SER A 841 53.22 16.26 -53.73
CA SER A 841 54.66 16.41 -53.98
C SER A 841 54.94 17.24 -55.23
N VAL A 842 55.68 18.34 -55.08
CA VAL A 842 56.17 19.18 -56.20
C VAL A 842 57.63 18.82 -56.50
N ALA A 843 57.90 18.44 -57.75
CA ALA A 843 59.26 18.06 -58.16
C ALA A 843 60.18 19.28 -58.22
N LEU A 844 61.38 19.18 -57.64
CA LEU A 844 62.40 20.23 -57.67
C LEU A 844 63.62 19.74 -58.46
N ASP A 845 64.07 20.50 -59.46
CA ASP A 845 65.28 20.19 -60.24
C ASP A 845 66.20 21.40 -60.42
N GLY A 846 67.50 21.14 -60.55
CA GLY A 846 68.52 22.16 -60.78
C GLY A 846 69.90 21.52 -61.00
N SER A 847 70.90 22.29 -61.42
CA SER A 847 72.27 21.78 -61.59
C SER A 847 73.35 22.78 -61.23
N GLY A 848 74.37 22.32 -60.51
CA GLY A 848 75.56 23.13 -60.18
C GLY A 848 76.64 23.12 -61.28
N PHE A 849 77.41 24.21 -61.38
CA PHE A 849 78.68 24.28 -62.12
C PHE A 849 79.72 25.20 -61.43
N ARG A 850 81.01 24.95 -61.64
CA ARG A 850 82.13 25.63 -60.94
C ARG A 850 82.76 26.80 -61.71
N SER A 851 82.61 26.87 -63.02
CA SER A 851 83.19 27.93 -63.86
C SER A 851 82.47 28.07 -65.20
N LEU A 852 82.66 29.21 -65.89
CA LEU A 852 82.23 29.32 -67.29
C LEU A 852 82.88 28.25 -68.19
N GLU A 853 84.06 27.75 -67.85
CA GLU A 853 84.67 26.61 -68.57
C GLU A 853 83.86 25.33 -68.40
N GLU A 854 83.33 24.99 -67.21
CA GLU A 854 82.45 23.81 -67.05
C GLU A 854 81.10 23.96 -67.79
N LEU A 855 80.55 25.18 -67.84
CA LEU A 855 79.31 25.44 -68.58
C LEU A 855 79.56 25.41 -70.10
N VAL A 856 80.70 25.93 -70.55
CA VAL A 856 81.16 25.82 -71.93
C VAL A 856 81.53 24.38 -72.30
N ASP A 857 82.12 23.58 -71.40
CA ASP A 857 82.38 22.14 -71.63
C ASP A 857 81.09 21.31 -71.67
N ARG A 858 80.04 21.70 -70.94
CA ARG A 858 78.70 21.08 -71.08
C ARG A 858 78.03 21.47 -72.38
N LEU A 859 78.12 22.74 -72.79
CA LEU A 859 77.59 23.23 -74.07
C LEU A 859 78.35 22.62 -75.26
N LEU A 860 79.68 22.58 -75.18
CA LEU A 860 80.56 21.87 -76.11
C LEU A 860 80.36 20.36 -76.04
N GLY A 861 80.02 19.77 -74.89
CA GLY A 861 79.66 18.36 -74.77
C GLY A 861 78.38 18.02 -75.54
N LEU A 862 77.39 18.92 -75.49
CA LEU A 862 76.19 18.85 -76.33
C LEU A 862 76.55 18.97 -77.83
N ILE A 863 77.39 19.93 -78.20
CA ILE A 863 77.79 20.21 -79.59
C ILE A 863 78.72 19.12 -80.16
N THR A 864 79.66 18.59 -79.38
CA THR A 864 80.65 17.56 -79.81
C THR A 864 80.06 16.16 -79.89
N SER A 865 78.86 15.93 -79.36
CA SER A 865 78.05 14.77 -79.72
C SER A 865 77.63 14.75 -81.20
N ALA A 866 77.79 15.88 -81.93
CA ALA A 866 77.33 16.10 -83.30
C ALA A 866 78.44 16.50 -84.30
N ALA A 867 79.53 15.71 -84.35
CA ALA A 867 80.52 15.66 -85.45
C ALA A 867 81.42 16.92 -85.69
N PRO A 868 82.61 16.77 -86.31
CA PRO A 868 83.64 17.82 -86.27
C PRO A 868 83.60 18.78 -87.44
N PHE A 869 83.85 20.07 -87.17
CA PHE A 869 84.34 21.03 -88.15
C PHE A 869 85.78 21.45 -87.81
N SER A 870 86.65 21.36 -88.80
CA SER A 870 88.05 21.78 -88.74
C SER A 870 88.23 23.24 -89.16
N GLU A 871 89.26 23.87 -88.61
CA GLU A 871 89.80 25.19 -88.98
C GLU A 871 88.95 26.42 -88.58
N LEU A 872 89.28 26.99 -87.42
CA LEU A 872 89.34 28.44 -87.26
C LEU A 872 90.68 28.81 -86.62
N ASP A 873 91.54 29.46 -87.39
CA ASP A 873 92.92 29.80 -86.99
C ASP A 873 92.95 31.09 -86.15
N LEU A 874 93.77 31.13 -85.10
CA LEU A 874 93.77 32.20 -84.09
C LEU A 874 94.82 33.27 -84.41
N ASN A 875 94.39 34.43 -84.91
CA ASN A 875 95.30 35.56 -85.15
C ASN A 875 95.49 36.44 -83.90
N THR A 876 96.57 36.12 -83.18
CA THR A 876 97.49 36.95 -82.35
C THR A 876 97.01 37.90 -81.24
N ASP A 877 95.80 38.44 -81.25
CA ASP A 877 95.51 39.67 -80.48
C ASP A 877 94.61 39.49 -79.23
N GLY A 878 94.20 38.25 -78.92
CA GLY A 878 93.85 37.83 -77.56
C GLY A 878 92.62 38.48 -76.89
N VAL A 879 91.70 39.07 -77.65
CA VAL A 879 90.43 39.64 -77.14
C VAL A 879 89.27 39.20 -78.04
N PHE A 880 88.23 38.60 -77.44
CA PHE A 880 86.94 38.42 -78.09
C PHE A 880 86.14 39.73 -78.03
N ASP A 881 85.75 40.28 -79.18
CA ASP A 881 84.78 41.37 -79.26
C ASP A 881 83.35 40.80 -79.29
N ALA A 882 82.47 41.33 -78.43
CA ALA A 882 81.17 40.75 -78.13
C ALA A 882 80.06 41.22 -79.10
N ALA A 883 80.40 41.40 -80.39
CA ALA A 883 79.58 42.15 -81.34
C ALA A 883 78.92 41.32 -82.46
N ASP A 884 79.27 40.05 -82.65
CA ASP A 884 79.00 39.32 -83.91
C ASP A 884 78.12 38.04 -83.78
N VAL A 885 77.32 37.90 -82.72
CA VAL A 885 76.30 36.83 -82.62
C VAL A 885 74.93 37.40 -82.21
N VAL A 886 74.28 38.07 -83.15
CA VAL A 886 72.83 38.33 -83.11
C VAL A 886 72.27 38.07 -84.50
N THR A 887 71.47 37.01 -84.68
CA THR A 887 70.13 37.04 -85.30
C THR A 887 69.53 35.63 -85.44
N GLU A 888 68.21 35.54 -85.20
CA GLU A 888 67.31 34.38 -85.40
C GLU A 888 67.60 33.18 -84.46
N VAL A 889 66.64 32.66 -83.67
CA VAL A 889 65.19 32.53 -83.92
C VAL A 889 64.33 33.01 -82.73
N ASN A 890 63.27 33.77 -83.02
CA ASN A 890 62.14 34.01 -82.11
C ASN A 890 61.15 32.84 -82.14
N SER A 891 60.66 32.37 -80.98
CA SER A 891 59.23 32.11 -80.64
C SER A 891 59.01 30.89 -79.73
N GLY A 892 58.13 31.05 -78.73
CA GLY A 892 57.69 29.99 -77.82
C GLY A 892 58.20 30.19 -76.39
N PRO A 893 57.41 29.78 -75.36
CA PRO A 893 57.79 29.92 -73.95
C PRO A 893 58.91 28.96 -73.54
#